data_AF-A0A7R8W2E5-F1
#
_entry.id   AF-A0A7R8W2E5-F1
#
_cell.length_a   1.000
_cell.length_b   1.000
_cell.length_c   1.000
_cell.angle_alpha   90.00
_cell.angle_beta   90.00
_cell.angle_gamma   90.00
#
_symmetry.space_group_name_H-M   'P 1'
#
loop_
_entity.id
_entity.type
_entity.pdbx_description
1 polymer ?
#
loop_
_entity_poly.entity_id
_entity_poly.type
_entity_poly.pdbx_seq_one_letter_code
_entity_poly.pdbx_strand_id
1 'polypeptide(L)'
;MAESDQKGEQLLAEARKKINSPKGLLGSLFGSSGKAEEAVELFERAANSFKMAKQWNKAGKAFCEAAQLENRNGSRHNEATKYVDAANCFRKTDPGEAVKCLMKAVEVYTDMGRFTMAAKHHQTIAEICETELVDLEKALQHYERAADYFKGEESKSQAAKCMLKVASFAAHLENYKRAIDIYESVATQNLENSLLKYSAKEYFFRAGICHLCIDPVNAQLAVTKYEEMFPAFQDSREAKLLKILIQHVEDNNEDEFSEAVKEYDSVSRLDNWYTTLLLRVKKNISDEGDLKSHRSPFTSDVLDDLVNVLLDGTVFEIVQSLSEIQAETEKLLFRERLELQNTLREEATSGLVTDRREMEIRHRDELRRFDMKAVTQLDQLVMDQQVMLQRSGLPLFHVTTKAEDLKVLMNALAKGFFFSFILQKAFDNDEPGLMYHYLSVVADVSHSPKVNASGLYFSVNSSYTPSYKGFFNKTLPLFAPRAFRADDYNDPIRIERISTLNTIEADDLGAIPQGHQSMNYTSDHYRINEWYRKWLPDIVKRQDTKTTYHVKIRYANNTNETFTWHGPPGADEVPGPVQWSRPYFDCGRSNKWIFGASVPVVDIIPRHTQFRHIEFPTYVAVSVLEMDYERIDINQCPLGEGNQGPNFVAGTAKCEETTTECEPIHGYGFRRGGYQCRCKPGFRLPNVVHRPFLGDIVERATEQEFRDQFKCLPIGFKAQVPTDWTYMEPWLRLKYMSQHEVDPRHYPISNSTENISPYAKDVEAQERSFRPPHALRNESLSTFDYVARLIEFYAKVNPENCKSSLFREEDLIMRGDARFGAEEQFENEAKQALRLAHFLSSFLQIVDSQERFAELRLADKPLTVDQIMGEALSIVLGNTRVRGAGVFWDLNAFPNHTLFAPYAYSKEAFGRKFNIDDLARINDTDKVYLNKPFFRELKSRWATNLEELEKFYVKIKIRSNSTGTYKRRYERYPVWFRAPNISHGWWSAPYFDCDGFHNAWVLTYAAPFFGLDSIREAIVFKGVVSVTMELKDLDVNQCSDNFYVENAFKNSHKCDRNSYCVPILGRGFDVGGYQCSCMQGYEYPYDNGITFFDGQLVEAEFMNLVLDKKTRYDLLKCRLASGCVLYPSLLLISCLVCLARFLALRW
;
A
#
# COMPACT_ATOMS: atom_id res chain seq x y z
N MET A 1 -18.12 -56.16 55.85
CA MET A 1 -19.34 -55.48 55.36
C MET A 1 -20.61 -56.17 55.83
N ALA A 2 -20.74 -57.50 55.74
CA ALA A 2 -21.93 -58.22 56.25
C ALA A 2 -22.11 -58.11 57.79
N GLU A 3 -21.02 -58.13 58.56
CA GLU A 3 -21.07 -58.03 60.03
C GLU A 3 -21.55 -56.66 60.55
N SER A 4 -21.18 -55.58 59.85
CA SER A 4 -21.64 -54.21 60.15
C SER A 4 -23.11 -53.97 59.82
N ASP A 5 -23.64 -54.67 58.81
CA ASP A 5 -25.04 -54.57 58.38
C ASP A 5 -25.98 -55.28 59.36
N GLN A 6 -25.63 -56.52 59.76
CA GLN A 6 -26.39 -57.27 60.76
C GLN A 6 -26.42 -56.57 62.13
N LYS A 7 -25.30 -55.95 62.53
CA LYS A 7 -25.24 -55.14 63.76
C LYS A 7 -26.14 -53.91 63.69
N GLY A 8 -26.28 -53.29 62.52
CA GLY A 8 -27.21 -52.19 62.29
C GLY A 8 -28.68 -52.61 62.44
N GLU A 9 -29.06 -53.77 61.89
CA GLU A 9 -30.43 -54.29 61.98
C GLU A 9 -30.83 -54.69 63.41
N GLN A 10 -29.90 -55.25 64.19
CA GLN A 10 -30.11 -55.54 65.60
C GLN A 10 -30.35 -54.27 66.43
N LEU A 11 -29.53 -53.23 66.24
CA LEU A 11 -29.69 -51.95 66.92
C LEU A 11 -31.02 -51.26 66.55
N LEU A 12 -31.46 -51.38 65.29
CA LEU A 12 -32.77 -50.88 64.84
C LEU A 12 -33.93 -51.59 65.56
N ALA A 13 -33.86 -52.91 65.69
CA ALA A 13 -34.90 -53.70 66.36
C ALA A 13 -34.95 -53.40 67.87
N GLU A 14 -33.80 -53.19 68.51
CA GLU A 14 -33.71 -52.79 69.92
C GLU A 14 -34.26 -51.38 70.16
N ALA A 15 -33.95 -50.40 69.30
CA ALA A 15 -34.49 -49.05 69.36
C ALA A 15 -36.03 -49.05 69.28
N ARG A 16 -36.59 -49.79 68.32
CA ARG A 16 -38.04 -49.94 68.12
C ARG A 16 -38.72 -50.66 69.29
N LYS A 17 -38.09 -51.68 69.88
CA LYS A 17 -38.62 -52.38 71.07
C LYS A 17 -38.64 -51.48 72.31
N LYS A 18 -37.66 -50.56 72.44
CA LYS A 18 -37.54 -49.64 73.58
C LYS A 18 -38.61 -48.55 73.57
N ILE A 19 -38.97 -48.04 72.38
CA ILE A 19 -40.11 -47.11 72.19
C ILE A 19 -41.43 -47.75 72.62
N ASN A 20 -41.59 -49.05 72.37
CA ASN A 20 -42.82 -49.78 72.68
C ASN A 20 -42.85 -50.40 74.10
N SER A 21 -41.83 -50.17 74.94
CA SER A 21 -41.75 -50.77 76.28
C SER A 21 -42.56 -49.98 77.34
N PRO A 22 -43.41 -50.64 78.16
CA PRO A 22 -44.28 -49.95 79.11
C PRO A 22 -43.52 -49.33 80.29
N LYS A 23 -44.00 -48.18 80.79
CA LYS A 23 -43.36 -47.38 81.87
C LYS A 23 -43.42 -48.11 83.23
N GLY A 24 -42.31 -48.70 83.68
CA GLY A 24 -42.12 -49.22 85.05
C GLY A 24 -41.69 -48.17 86.09
N LEU A 25 -41.95 -48.45 87.37
CA LEU A 25 -41.94 -47.55 88.53
C LEU A 25 -40.69 -46.66 88.70
N LEU A 26 -39.48 -47.16 88.39
CA LEU A 26 -38.25 -46.37 88.50
C LEU A 26 -38.16 -45.23 87.45
N GLY A 27 -38.94 -45.32 86.37
CA GLY A 27 -38.97 -44.33 85.28
C GLY A 27 -40.02 -43.22 85.43
N SER A 28 -40.69 -43.13 86.59
CA SER A 28 -41.51 -41.96 86.94
C SER A 28 -40.75 -40.92 87.76
N LEU A 29 -39.61 -41.30 88.37
CA LEU A 29 -38.80 -40.41 89.21
C LEU A 29 -37.66 -39.72 88.43
N PHE A 30 -37.19 -40.32 87.34
CA PHE A 30 -36.33 -39.68 86.33
C PHE A 30 -37.13 -39.55 85.03
N GLY A 31 -37.22 -38.34 84.49
CA GLY A 31 -38.23 -37.92 83.51
C GLY A 31 -38.37 -38.78 82.26
N SER A 32 -39.60 -38.83 81.75
CA SER A 32 -40.03 -39.59 80.56
C SER A 32 -39.35 -39.18 79.24
N SER A 33 -38.69 -38.01 79.13
CA SER A 33 -38.01 -37.59 77.88
C SER A 33 -36.81 -38.47 77.57
N GLY A 34 -36.10 -38.92 78.61
CA GLY A 34 -34.89 -39.72 78.47
C GLY A 34 -35.11 -41.02 77.69
N LYS A 35 -36.30 -41.64 77.78
CA LYS A 35 -36.57 -42.88 77.03
C LYS A 35 -36.72 -42.66 75.53
N ALA A 36 -37.32 -41.53 75.13
CA ALA A 36 -37.47 -41.18 73.72
C ALA A 36 -36.14 -40.68 73.15
N GLU A 37 -35.39 -39.88 73.93
CA GLU A 37 -34.04 -39.43 73.59
C GLU A 37 -33.08 -40.62 73.44
N GLU A 38 -33.09 -41.58 74.37
CA GLU A 38 -32.29 -42.80 74.26
C GLU A 38 -32.67 -43.64 73.04
N ALA A 39 -33.95 -43.65 72.64
CA ALA A 39 -34.39 -44.37 71.45
C ALA A 39 -33.94 -43.67 70.15
N VAL A 40 -33.95 -42.33 70.13
CA VAL A 40 -33.41 -41.52 69.04
C VAL A 40 -31.90 -41.78 68.89
N GLU A 41 -31.15 -41.79 69.99
CA GLU A 41 -29.72 -42.13 69.97
C GLU A 41 -29.46 -43.54 69.41
N LEU A 42 -30.30 -44.52 69.77
CA LEU A 42 -30.16 -45.87 69.24
C LEU A 42 -30.45 -45.92 67.74
N PHE A 43 -31.46 -45.19 67.25
CA PHE A 43 -31.72 -45.06 65.81
C PHE A 43 -30.56 -44.41 65.06
N GLU A 44 -29.93 -43.39 65.64
CA GLU A 44 -28.75 -42.74 65.06
C GLU A 44 -27.56 -43.70 65.00
N ARG A 45 -27.32 -44.47 66.06
CA ARG A 45 -26.25 -45.49 66.09
C ARG A 45 -26.49 -46.59 65.06
N ALA A 46 -27.75 -47.02 64.90
CA ALA A 46 -28.13 -47.97 63.88
C ALA A 46 -27.91 -47.39 62.47
N ALA A 47 -28.37 -46.16 62.22
CA ALA A 47 -28.19 -45.47 60.96
C ALA A 47 -26.71 -45.26 60.61
N ASN A 48 -25.86 -44.95 61.58
CA ASN A 48 -24.41 -44.87 61.41
C ASN A 48 -23.79 -46.23 61.09
N SER A 49 -24.26 -47.32 61.70
CA SER A 49 -23.81 -48.67 61.36
C SER A 49 -24.20 -49.04 59.91
N PHE A 50 -25.40 -48.67 59.47
CA PHE A 50 -25.82 -48.83 58.06
C PHE A 50 -25.03 -47.97 57.08
N LYS A 51 -24.64 -46.76 57.48
CA LYS A 51 -23.70 -45.93 56.70
C LYS A 51 -22.36 -46.63 56.55
N MET A 52 -21.83 -47.26 57.61
CA MET A 52 -20.58 -48.04 57.54
C MET A 52 -20.73 -49.26 56.63
N ALA A 53 -21.89 -49.91 56.65
CA ALA A 53 -22.23 -51.02 55.74
C ALA A 53 -22.55 -50.56 54.30
N LYS A 54 -22.57 -49.25 54.04
CA LYS A 54 -22.93 -48.59 52.77
C LYS A 54 -24.39 -48.82 52.33
N GLN A 55 -25.29 -49.22 53.22
CA GLN A 55 -26.74 -49.31 52.95
C GLN A 55 -27.45 -47.99 53.28
N TRP A 56 -27.29 -46.99 52.41
CA TRP A 56 -27.75 -45.61 52.65
C TRP A 56 -29.27 -45.45 52.70
N ASN A 57 -30.02 -46.25 51.93
CA ASN A 57 -31.50 -46.20 51.93
C ASN A 57 -32.09 -46.62 53.29
N LYS A 58 -31.56 -47.67 53.92
CA LYS A 58 -32.01 -48.09 55.26
C LYS A 58 -31.58 -47.07 56.32
N ALA A 59 -30.38 -46.50 56.20
CA ALA A 59 -29.91 -45.44 57.08
C ALA A 59 -30.78 -44.18 57.01
N GLY A 60 -31.14 -43.72 55.81
CA GLY A 60 -32.01 -42.55 55.60
C GLY A 60 -33.40 -42.75 56.21
N LYS A 61 -33.99 -43.93 56.05
CA LYS A 61 -35.29 -44.27 56.67
C LYS A 61 -35.22 -44.26 58.19
N ALA A 62 -34.14 -44.79 58.77
CA ALA A 62 -33.93 -44.75 60.23
C ALA A 62 -33.80 -43.31 60.77
N PHE A 63 -33.15 -42.40 60.03
CA PHE A 63 -33.09 -40.97 60.40
C PHE A 63 -34.44 -40.26 60.25
N CYS A 64 -35.25 -40.58 59.24
CA CYS A 64 -36.61 -40.03 59.12
C CYS A 64 -37.52 -40.47 60.28
N GLU A 65 -37.43 -41.72 60.72
CA GLU A 65 -38.19 -42.21 61.88
C GLU A 65 -37.76 -41.51 63.18
N ALA A 66 -36.45 -41.26 63.34
CA ALA A 66 -35.93 -40.47 64.45
C ALA A 66 -36.45 -39.01 64.42
N ALA A 67 -36.47 -38.36 63.25
CA ALA A 67 -36.97 -36.99 63.09
C ALA A 67 -38.45 -36.84 63.47
N GLN A 68 -39.28 -37.83 63.11
CA GLN A 68 -40.71 -37.84 63.44
C GLN A 68 -40.97 -38.01 64.95
N LEU A 69 -40.10 -38.73 65.66
CA LEU A 69 -40.19 -38.88 67.12
C LEU A 69 -39.79 -37.58 67.84
N GLU A 70 -38.77 -36.88 67.35
CA GLU A 70 -38.36 -35.56 67.85
C GLU A 70 -39.47 -34.50 67.69
N ASN A 71 -40.24 -34.55 66.59
CA ASN A 71 -41.42 -33.68 66.41
C ASN A 71 -42.47 -33.91 67.51
N ARG A 72 -42.78 -35.17 67.82
CA ARG A 72 -43.74 -35.52 68.90
C ARG A 72 -43.25 -35.10 70.29
N ASN A 73 -41.93 -35.07 70.49
CA ASN A 73 -41.31 -34.56 71.71
C ASN A 73 -41.31 -33.01 71.79
N GLY A 74 -41.68 -32.30 70.72
CA GLY A 74 -41.85 -30.84 70.69
C GLY A 74 -40.62 -30.04 70.29
N SER A 75 -39.51 -30.71 69.93
CA SER A 75 -38.24 -30.07 69.59
C SER A 75 -38.09 -29.86 68.08
N ARG A 76 -38.74 -28.82 67.54
CA ARG A 76 -38.77 -28.51 66.09
C ARG A 76 -37.40 -28.28 65.45
N HIS A 77 -36.44 -27.75 66.20
CA HIS A 77 -35.10 -27.54 65.67
C HIS A 77 -34.38 -28.88 65.42
N ASN A 78 -34.46 -29.80 66.39
CA ASN A 78 -33.85 -31.13 66.27
C ASN A 78 -34.51 -31.92 65.15
N GLU A 79 -35.83 -31.86 65.02
CA GLU A 79 -36.57 -32.45 63.90
C GLU A 79 -35.97 -32.04 62.54
N ALA A 80 -35.81 -30.74 62.32
CA ALA A 80 -35.29 -30.23 61.05
C ALA A 80 -33.85 -30.72 60.79
N THR A 81 -33.00 -30.79 61.81
CA THR A 81 -31.63 -31.33 61.65
C THR A 81 -31.62 -32.81 61.25
N LYS A 82 -32.49 -33.63 61.87
CA LYS A 82 -32.58 -35.06 61.54
C LYS A 82 -33.12 -35.30 60.13
N TYR A 83 -34.05 -34.47 59.65
CA TYR A 83 -34.49 -34.53 58.26
C TYR A 83 -33.39 -34.16 57.27
N VAL A 84 -32.50 -33.22 57.61
CA VAL A 84 -31.32 -32.90 56.81
C VAL A 84 -30.35 -34.09 56.79
N ASP A 85 -30.12 -34.76 57.94
CA ASP A 85 -29.29 -35.97 58.01
C ASP A 85 -29.86 -37.13 57.18
N ALA A 86 -31.18 -37.30 57.20
CA ALA A 86 -31.89 -38.26 56.37
C ALA A 86 -31.73 -37.93 54.88
N ALA A 87 -31.94 -36.67 54.49
CA ALA A 87 -31.76 -36.21 53.12
C ALA A 87 -30.33 -36.43 52.62
N ASN A 88 -29.32 -36.24 53.48
CA ASN A 88 -27.92 -36.51 53.15
C ASN A 88 -27.66 -38.00 52.88
N CYS A 89 -28.38 -38.90 53.55
CA CYS A 89 -28.31 -40.33 53.27
C CYS A 89 -29.05 -40.67 51.97
N PHE A 90 -30.25 -40.14 51.76
CA PHE A 90 -31.06 -40.40 50.56
C PHE A 90 -30.49 -39.80 49.29
N ARG A 91 -29.80 -38.66 49.35
CA ARG A 91 -29.14 -38.05 48.19
C ARG A 91 -28.19 -39.03 47.48
N LYS A 92 -27.67 -40.05 48.18
CA LYS A 92 -26.77 -41.07 47.60
C LYS A 92 -27.51 -42.23 46.92
N THR A 93 -28.82 -42.37 47.13
CA THR A 93 -29.58 -43.54 46.67
C THR A 93 -30.87 -43.19 45.95
N ASP A 94 -31.63 -42.20 46.43
CA ASP A 94 -32.86 -41.69 45.82
C ASP A 94 -32.96 -40.16 46.00
N PRO A 95 -32.73 -39.38 44.92
CA PRO A 95 -32.72 -37.92 45.00
C PRO A 95 -34.12 -37.31 45.16
N GLY A 96 -35.18 -38.00 44.70
CA GLY A 96 -36.55 -37.46 44.77
C GLY A 96 -37.08 -37.40 46.20
N GLU A 97 -36.87 -38.45 46.98
CA GLU A 97 -37.22 -38.46 48.40
C GLU A 97 -36.32 -37.54 49.24
N ALA A 98 -35.07 -37.30 48.82
CA ALA A 98 -34.19 -36.33 49.46
C ALA A 98 -34.72 -34.90 49.33
N VAL A 99 -35.21 -34.49 48.15
CA VAL A 99 -35.83 -33.17 47.93
C VAL A 99 -37.07 -33.01 48.81
N LYS A 100 -37.93 -34.03 48.92
CA LYS A 100 -39.11 -33.98 49.79
C LYS A 100 -38.74 -33.81 51.26
N CYS A 101 -37.70 -34.51 51.74
CA CYS A 101 -37.22 -34.36 53.12
C CYS A 101 -36.65 -32.96 53.38
N LEU A 102 -35.95 -32.37 52.40
CA LEU A 102 -35.44 -31.00 52.51
C LEU A 102 -36.54 -29.95 52.43
N MET A 103 -37.58 -30.12 51.59
CA MET A 103 -38.72 -29.21 51.55
C MET A 103 -39.45 -29.15 52.89
N LYS A 104 -39.66 -30.30 53.54
CA LYS A 104 -40.24 -30.34 54.90
C LYS A 104 -39.36 -29.65 55.93
N ALA A 105 -38.03 -29.78 55.83
CA ALA A 105 -37.13 -29.04 56.70
C ALA A 105 -37.20 -27.51 56.45
N VAL A 106 -37.31 -27.08 55.19
CA VAL A 106 -37.47 -25.67 54.83
C VAL A 106 -38.75 -25.07 55.41
N GLU A 107 -39.88 -25.75 55.28
CA GLU A 107 -41.18 -25.30 55.84
C GLU A 107 -41.08 -25.08 57.35
N VAL A 108 -40.46 -26.03 58.07
CA VAL A 108 -40.24 -25.89 59.52
C VAL A 108 -39.32 -24.69 59.82
N TYR A 109 -38.27 -24.47 59.04
CA TYR A 109 -37.38 -23.32 59.23
C TYR A 109 -38.03 -21.97 58.88
N THR A 110 -38.90 -21.89 57.86
CA THR A 110 -39.64 -20.67 57.52
C THR A 110 -40.69 -20.34 58.56
N ASP A 111 -41.44 -21.34 59.07
CA ASP A 111 -42.44 -21.13 60.13
C ASP A 111 -41.78 -20.69 61.45
N MET A 112 -40.55 -21.13 61.69
CA MET A 112 -39.72 -20.68 62.81
C MET A 112 -39.12 -19.27 62.59
N GLY A 113 -39.34 -18.64 61.43
CA GLY A 113 -38.79 -17.32 61.07
C GLY A 113 -37.29 -17.33 60.75
N ARG A 114 -36.69 -18.51 60.53
CA ARG A 114 -35.26 -18.66 60.22
C ARG A 114 -35.04 -18.72 58.71
N PHE A 115 -35.30 -17.60 58.03
CA PHE A 115 -35.25 -17.49 56.57
C PHE A 115 -33.87 -17.74 55.98
N THR A 116 -32.80 -17.45 56.73
CA THR A 116 -31.42 -17.76 56.30
C THR A 116 -31.16 -19.26 56.17
N MET A 117 -31.72 -20.09 57.06
CA MET A 117 -31.60 -21.55 56.98
C MET A 117 -32.53 -22.13 55.92
N ALA A 118 -33.74 -21.59 55.80
CA ALA A 118 -34.66 -21.94 54.73
C ALA A 118 -34.07 -21.66 53.34
N ALA A 119 -33.47 -20.48 53.13
CA ALA A 119 -32.86 -20.10 51.87
C ALA A 119 -31.67 -21.00 51.50
N LYS A 120 -30.84 -21.40 52.48
CA LYS A 120 -29.76 -22.38 52.26
C LYS A 120 -30.28 -23.74 51.82
N HIS A 121 -31.36 -24.22 52.44
CA HIS A 121 -31.94 -25.50 52.05
C HIS A 121 -32.70 -25.42 50.72
N HIS A 122 -33.31 -24.29 50.38
CA HIS A 122 -33.82 -24.04 49.02
C HIS A 122 -32.71 -24.04 47.97
N GLN A 123 -31.55 -23.49 48.28
CA GLN A 123 -30.38 -23.61 47.42
C GLN A 123 -29.98 -25.08 47.25
N THR A 124 -29.93 -25.87 48.34
CA THR A 124 -29.61 -27.30 48.26
C THR A 124 -30.65 -28.10 47.45
N ILE A 125 -31.93 -27.76 47.55
CA ILE A 125 -32.99 -28.38 46.74
C ILE A 125 -32.76 -28.08 45.26
N ALA A 126 -32.49 -26.82 44.93
CA ALA A 126 -32.25 -26.41 43.56
C ALA A 126 -30.99 -27.08 42.97
N GLU A 127 -29.94 -27.28 43.78
CA GLU A 127 -28.75 -28.05 43.41
C GLU A 127 -29.09 -29.53 43.13
N ILE A 128 -29.93 -30.19 43.94
CA ILE A 128 -30.36 -31.58 43.68
C ILE A 128 -31.21 -31.67 42.41
N CYS A 129 -32.07 -30.68 42.16
CA CYS A 129 -32.87 -30.61 40.93
C CYS A 129 -32.01 -30.39 39.68
N GLU A 130 -30.93 -29.62 39.79
CA GLU A 130 -29.94 -29.40 38.72
C GLU A 130 -29.18 -30.70 38.39
N THR A 131 -28.64 -31.38 39.41
CA THR A 131 -27.69 -32.49 39.18
C THR A 131 -28.35 -33.85 38.98
N GLU A 132 -29.42 -34.17 39.73
CA GLU A 132 -29.95 -35.54 39.78
C GLU A 132 -31.31 -35.71 39.08
N LEU A 133 -32.15 -34.65 39.02
CA LEU A 133 -33.48 -34.70 38.38
C LEU A 133 -33.53 -34.03 37.00
N VAL A 134 -32.54 -33.20 36.68
CA VAL A 134 -32.40 -32.43 35.42
C VAL A 134 -33.67 -31.63 35.05
N ASP A 135 -34.32 -31.02 36.06
CA ASP A 135 -35.48 -30.13 35.89
C ASP A 135 -35.07 -28.67 36.12
N LEU A 136 -34.63 -28.02 35.04
CA LEU A 136 -34.06 -26.67 35.06
C LEU A 136 -35.07 -25.59 35.41
N GLU A 137 -36.35 -25.80 35.10
CA GLU A 137 -37.41 -24.80 35.35
C GLU A 137 -37.79 -24.76 36.84
N LYS A 138 -37.98 -25.92 37.48
CA LYS A 138 -38.20 -25.95 38.95
C LYS A 138 -36.97 -25.49 39.72
N ALA A 139 -35.76 -25.80 39.23
CA ALA A 139 -34.53 -25.30 39.84
C ALA A 139 -34.46 -23.77 39.80
N LEU A 140 -34.82 -23.15 38.68
CA LEU A 140 -34.85 -21.69 38.52
C LEU A 140 -35.77 -21.03 39.56
N GLN A 141 -37.00 -21.55 39.74
CA GLN A 141 -37.95 -20.99 40.71
C GLN A 141 -37.45 -21.07 42.16
N HIS A 142 -36.78 -22.17 42.54
CA HIS A 142 -36.25 -22.33 43.89
C HIS A 142 -35.01 -21.46 44.14
N TYR A 143 -34.14 -21.26 43.14
CA TYR A 143 -33.03 -20.31 43.26
C TYR A 143 -33.52 -18.86 43.35
N GLU A 144 -34.57 -18.48 42.63
CA GLU A 144 -35.17 -17.14 42.69
C GLU A 144 -35.77 -16.86 44.08
N ARG A 145 -36.59 -17.80 44.61
CA ARG A 145 -37.13 -17.67 45.98
C ARG A 145 -36.04 -17.61 47.05
N ALA A 146 -34.97 -18.38 46.90
CA ALA A 146 -33.82 -18.29 47.80
C ALA A 146 -33.12 -16.92 47.72
N ALA A 147 -32.97 -16.35 46.51
CA ALA A 147 -32.38 -15.04 46.31
C ALA A 147 -33.21 -13.93 46.99
N ASP A 148 -34.54 -14.00 46.88
CA ASP A 148 -35.43 -13.03 47.50
C ASP A 148 -35.36 -13.08 49.03
N TYR A 149 -35.34 -14.28 49.63
CA TYR A 149 -35.13 -14.42 51.07
C TYR A 149 -33.78 -13.87 51.52
N PHE A 150 -32.70 -14.13 50.77
CA PHE A 150 -31.39 -13.56 51.09
C PHE A 150 -31.31 -12.05 50.88
N LYS A 151 -32.05 -11.50 49.91
CA LYS A 151 -32.11 -10.07 49.65
C LYS A 151 -32.92 -9.34 50.73
N GLY A 152 -34.02 -9.95 51.21
CA GLY A 152 -34.84 -9.43 52.30
C GLY A 152 -34.10 -9.39 53.65
N GLU A 153 -33.19 -10.34 53.89
CA GLU A 153 -32.29 -10.38 55.06
C GLU A 153 -30.99 -9.57 54.84
N GLU A 154 -30.95 -8.69 53.83
CA GLU A 154 -29.82 -7.83 53.43
C GLU A 154 -28.50 -8.57 53.09
N SER A 155 -28.55 -9.88 52.92
CA SER A 155 -27.41 -10.72 52.54
C SER A 155 -27.17 -10.70 51.02
N LYS A 156 -26.72 -9.55 50.51
CA LYS A 156 -26.54 -9.26 49.07
C LYS A 156 -25.62 -10.22 48.33
N SER A 157 -24.57 -10.73 48.97
CA SER A 157 -23.62 -11.66 48.34
C SER A 157 -24.24 -13.04 48.02
N GLN A 158 -25.06 -13.57 48.93
CA GLN A 158 -25.76 -14.85 48.74
C GLN A 158 -26.92 -14.69 47.74
N ALA A 159 -27.61 -13.55 47.77
CA ALA A 159 -28.64 -13.22 46.79
C ALA A 159 -28.05 -13.12 45.36
N ALA A 160 -26.93 -12.43 45.18
CA ALA A 160 -26.26 -12.32 43.89
C ALA A 160 -25.86 -13.69 43.32
N LYS A 161 -25.35 -14.59 44.17
CA LYS A 161 -24.99 -15.96 43.77
C LYS A 161 -26.19 -16.75 43.25
N CYS A 162 -27.34 -16.67 43.92
CA CYS A 162 -28.57 -17.32 43.47
C CYS A 162 -29.10 -16.70 42.16
N MET A 163 -29.04 -15.36 42.02
CA MET A 163 -29.49 -14.65 40.82
C MET A 163 -28.67 -14.97 39.56
N LEU A 164 -27.36 -15.15 39.70
CA LEU A 164 -26.50 -15.55 38.57
C LEU A 164 -26.85 -16.94 38.04
N LYS A 165 -27.25 -17.87 38.93
CA LYS A 165 -27.76 -19.17 38.51
C LYS A 165 -29.08 -19.04 37.77
N VAL A 166 -30.01 -18.18 38.23
CA VAL A 166 -31.27 -17.88 37.52
C VAL A 166 -30.99 -17.33 36.11
N ALA A 167 -30.07 -16.37 35.97
CA ALA A 167 -29.70 -15.81 34.67
C ALA A 167 -29.07 -16.84 33.72
N SER A 168 -28.24 -17.75 34.25
CA SER A 168 -27.60 -18.81 33.46
C SER A 168 -28.61 -19.82 32.90
N PHE A 169 -29.63 -20.19 33.67
CA PHE A 169 -30.69 -21.10 33.21
C PHE A 169 -31.69 -20.40 32.29
N ALA A 170 -32.02 -19.13 32.54
CA ALA A 170 -32.88 -18.35 31.65
C ALA A 170 -32.31 -18.22 30.23
N ALA A 171 -30.99 -18.06 30.11
CA ALA A 171 -30.28 -18.03 28.83
C ALA A 171 -30.31 -19.38 28.08
N HIS A 172 -30.25 -20.51 28.78
CA HIS A 172 -30.41 -21.83 28.16
C HIS A 172 -31.82 -22.05 27.60
N LEU A 173 -32.84 -21.53 28.29
CA LEU A 173 -34.25 -21.52 27.88
C LEU A 173 -34.57 -20.43 26.83
N GLU A 174 -33.55 -19.79 26.23
CA GLU A 174 -33.64 -18.81 25.13
C GLU A 174 -34.30 -17.48 25.49
N ASN A 175 -34.48 -17.17 26.78
CA ASN A 175 -34.96 -15.87 27.23
C ASN A 175 -33.79 -14.88 27.45
N TYR A 176 -33.11 -14.50 26.35
CA TYR A 176 -31.86 -13.73 26.39
C TYR A 176 -32.01 -12.34 27.01
N LYS A 177 -33.12 -11.64 26.76
CA LYS A 177 -33.37 -10.29 27.32
C LYS A 177 -33.44 -10.30 28.86
N ARG A 178 -34.23 -11.23 29.43
CA ARG A 178 -34.33 -11.38 30.90
C ARG A 178 -32.99 -11.75 31.53
N ALA A 179 -32.16 -12.52 30.83
CA ALA A 179 -30.81 -12.87 31.31
C ALA A 179 -29.86 -11.65 31.31
N ILE A 180 -29.88 -10.83 30.25
CA ILE A 180 -29.07 -9.62 30.11
C ILE A 180 -29.35 -8.64 31.26
N ASP A 181 -30.62 -8.34 31.54
CA ASP A 181 -31.01 -7.39 32.59
C ASP A 181 -30.50 -7.83 33.98
N ILE A 182 -30.56 -9.14 34.27
CA ILE A 182 -30.06 -9.70 35.52
C ILE A 182 -28.53 -9.62 35.57
N TYR A 183 -27.82 -9.91 34.48
CA TYR A 183 -26.37 -9.81 34.46
C TYR A 183 -25.87 -8.36 34.58
N GLU A 184 -26.48 -7.39 33.91
CA GLU A 184 -26.12 -5.96 34.04
C GLU A 184 -26.43 -5.43 35.45
N SER A 185 -27.58 -5.77 36.03
CA SER A 185 -27.96 -5.30 37.37
C SER A 185 -27.09 -5.88 38.49
N VAL A 186 -26.59 -7.11 38.33
CA VAL A 186 -25.62 -7.71 39.26
C VAL A 186 -24.21 -7.15 39.01
N ALA A 187 -23.83 -6.87 37.77
CA ALA A 187 -22.53 -6.29 37.44
C ALA A 187 -22.37 -4.87 38.02
N THR A 188 -23.39 -4.03 37.89
CA THR A 188 -23.41 -2.67 38.46
C THR A 188 -23.31 -2.67 39.98
N GLN A 189 -24.05 -3.54 40.68
CA GLN A 189 -23.94 -3.71 42.13
C GLN A 189 -22.53 -4.14 42.57
N ASN A 190 -21.83 -4.93 41.74
CA ASN A 190 -20.46 -5.36 42.03
C ASN A 190 -19.41 -4.28 41.74
N LEU A 191 -19.66 -3.35 40.83
CA LEU A 191 -18.78 -2.21 40.55
C LEU A 191 -18.74 -1.21 41.71
N GLU A 192 -19.85 -1.02 42.42
CA GLU A 192 -19.92 -0.18 43.63
C GLU A 192 -19.02 -0.72 44.76
N ASN A 193 -18.70 -2.02 44.76
CA ASN A 193 -17.89 -2.67 45.78
C ASN A 193 -16.45 -2.93 45.29
N SER A 194 -15.47 -2.24 45.90
CA SER A 194 -14.05 -2.26 45.47
C SER A 194 -13.37 -3.64 45.46
N LEU A 195 -13.90 -4.63 46.19
CA LEU A 195 -13.39 -6.01 46.19
C LEU A 195 -13.97 -6.88 45.06
N LEU A 196 -15.23 -6.67 44.69
CA LEU A 196 -15.96 -7.50 43.71
C LEU A 196 -15.95 -6.90 42.29
N LYS A 197 -15.40 -5.70 42.11
CA LYS A 197 -15.29 -5.00 40.81
C LYS A 197 -14.64 -5.83 39.70
N TYR A 198 -13.69 -6.71 40.04
CA TYR A 198 -12.98 -7.54 39.06
C TYR A 198 -13.80 -8.75 38.57
N SER A 199 -14.85 -9.17 39.30
CA SER A 199 -15.79 -10.19 38.83
C SER A 199 -16.86 -9.64 37.89
N ALA A 200 -17.07 -8.33 37.83
CA ALA A 200 -18.07 -7.71 36.96
C ALA A 200 -17.79 -7.98 35.46
N LYS A 201 -16.51 -8.12 35.07
CA LYS A 201 -16.09 -8.45 33.70
C LYS A 201 -16.71 -9.75 33.18
N GLU A 202 -16.88 -10.77 34.03
CA GLU A 202 -17.45 -12.06 33.60
C GLU A 202 -18.95 -11.92 33.30
N TYR A 203 -19.66 -11.08 34.04
CA TYR A 203 -21.10 -10.86 33.84
C TYR A 203 -21.39 -10.00 32.61
N PHE A 204 -20.57 -8.97 32.35
CA PHE A 204 -20.65 -8.20 31.10
C PHE A 204 -20.37 -9.07 29.87
N PHE A 205 -19.48 -10.04 30.00
CA PHE A 205 -19.21 -11.00 28.93
C PHE A 205 -20.39 -11.94 28.64
N ARG A 206 -21.03 -12.48 29.68
CA ARG A 206 -22.24 -13.32 29.53
C ARG A 206 -23.41 -12.53 28.93
N ALA A 207 -23.63 -11.29 29.38
CA ALA A 207 -24.64 -10.41 28.80
C ALA A 207 -24.36 -10.10 27.32
N GLY A 208 -23.10 -9.82 26.98
CA GLY A 208 -22.68 -9.56 25.61
C GLY A 208 -22.91 -10.72 24.64
N ILE A 209 -22.64 -11.97 25.05
CA ILE A 209 -22.94 -13.15 24.19
C ILE A 209 -24.45 -13.30 24.00
N CYS A 210 -25.27 -12.99 25.02
CA CYS A 210 -26.73 -12.98 24.88
C CYS A 210 -27.21 -11.86 23.93
N HIS A 211 -26.54 -10.70 23.86
CA HIS A 211 -26.81 -9.67 22.86
C HIS A 211 -26.45 -10.12 21.44
N LEU A 212 -25.34 -10.85 21.30
CA LEU A 212 -24.90 -11.40 20.01
C LEU A 212 -25.87 -12.46 19.47
N CYS A 213 -26.53 -13.22 20.33
CA CYS A 213 -27.62 -14.13 19.92
C CYS A 213 -28.86 -13.41 19.35
N ILE A 214 -29.01 -12.10 19.59
CA ILE A 214 -30.14 -11.29 19.12
C ILE A 214 -29.75 -10.55 17.83
N ASP A 215 -28.67 -9.77 17.85
CA ASP A 215 -28.20 -8.92 16.73
C ASP A 215 -26.76 -8.41 16.97
N PRO A 216 -25.81 -8.52 16.02
CA PRO A 216 -24.43 -8.08 16.21
C PRO A 216 -24.27 -6.58 16.48
N VAL A 217 -25.10 -5.72 15.88
CA VAL A 217 -24.99 -4.25 16.07
C VAL A 217 -25.38 -3.86 17.50
N ASN A 218 -26.42 -4.48 18.04
CA ASN A 218 -26.82 -4.31 19.43
C ASN A 218 -25.74 -4.81 20.41
N ALA A 219 -25.05 -5.88 20.04
CA ALA A 219 -23.94 -6.40 20.82
C ALA A 219 -22.75 -5.42 20.81
N GLN A 220 -22.39 -4.83 19.66
CA GLN A 220 -21.31 -3.85 19.57
C GLN A 220 -21.58 -2.60 20.41
N LEU A 221 -22.80 -2.06 20.34
CA LEU A 221 -23.21 -0.91 21.16
C LEU A 221 -23.15 -1.24 22.66
N ALA A 222 -23.59 -2.44 23.05
CA ALA A 222 -23.53 -2.89 24.43
C ALA A 222 -22.09 -3.02 24.93
N VAL A 223 -21.14 -3.50 24.10
CA VAL A 223 -19.72 -3.56 24.49
C VAL A 223 -19.14 -2.17 24.72
N THR A 224 -19.43 -1.20 23.85
CA THR A 224 -18.96 0.19 24.04
C THR A 224 -19.49 0.79 25.34
N LYS A 225 -20.78 0.56 25.67
CA LYS A 225 -21.38 0.97 26.96
C LYS A 225 -20.68 0.32 28.15
N TYR A 226 -20.34 -0.98 28.07
CA TYR A 226 -19.68 -1.68 29.17
C TYR A 226 -18.24 -1.20 29.40
N GLU A 227 -17.54 -0.73 28.36
CA GLU A 227 -16.21 -0.13 28.49
C GLU A 227 -16.27 1.26 29.12
N GLU A 228 -17.27 2.07 28.76
CA GLU A 228 -17.50 3.36 29.42
C GLU A 228 -17.81 3.18 30.92
N MET A 229 -18.61 2.17 31.27
CA MET A 229 -18.97 1.87 32.66
C MET A 229 -17.83 1.26 33.47
N PHE A 230 -16.98 0.43 32.85
CA PHE A 230 -15.81 -0.16 33.49
C PHE A 230 -14.61 -0.14 32.52
N PRO A 231 -13.76 0.91 32.58
CA PRO A 231 -12.64 1.07 31.64
C PRO A 231 -11.66 -0.11 31.61
N ALA A 232 -11.52 -0.85 32.70
CA ALA A 232 -10.68 -2.05 32.77
C ALA A 232 -11.32 -3.30 32.11
N PHE A 233 -12.57 -3.23 31.67
CA PHE A 233 -13.21 -4.30 30.87
C PHE A 233 -12.63 -4.37 29.47
N GLN A 234 -12.29 -3.24 28.86
CA GLN A 234 -11.70 -3.15 27.52
C GLN A 234 -10.42 -4.00 27.39
N ASP A 235 -9.65 -4.06 28.49
CA ASP A 235 -8.41 -4.82 28.58
C ASP A 235 -8.60 -6.29 28.99
N SER A 236 -9.83 -6.69 29.36
CA SER A 236 -10.18 -8.07 29.71
C SER A 236 -10.17 -8.99 28.48
N ARG A 237 -9.92 -10.28 28.69
CA ARG A 237 -9.87 -11.27 27.59
C ARG A 237 -11.28 -11.55 27.06
N GLU A 238 -12.26 -11.31 27.89
CA GLU A 238 -13.69 -11.50 27.69
C GLU A 238 -14.29 -10.45 26.73
N ALA A 239 -14.04 -9.15 26.95
CA ALA A 239 -14.45 -8.09 26.03
C ALA A 239 -13.79 -8.27 24.65
N LYS A 240 -12.53 -8.72 24.67
CA LYS A 240 -11.78 -9.07 23.47
C LYS A 240 -12.43 -10.22 22.72
N LEU A 241 -12.78 -11.32 23.37
CA LEU A 241 -13.47 -12.42 22.69
C LEU A 241 -14.84 -11.96 22.16
N LEU A 242 -15.59 -11.16 22.91
CA LEU A 242 -16.92 -10.73 22.49
C LEU A 242 -16.91 -9.85 21.23
N LYS A 243 -16.00 -8.87 21.14
CA LYS A 243 -15.80 -8.05 19.92
C LYS A 243 -15.38 -8.91 18.73
N ILE A 244 -14.54 -9.92 18.97
CA ILE A 244 -14.12 -10.90 17.95
C ILE A 244 -15.31 -11.71 17.44
N LEU A 245 -16.19 -12.19 18.33
CA LEU A 245 -17.36 -12.96 17.92
C LEU A 245 -18.43 -12.11 17.22
N ILE A 246 -18.62 -10.85 17.64
CA ILE A 246 -19.50 -9.88 16.96
C ILE A 246 -19.01 -9.67 15.53
N GLN A 247 -17.71 -9.45 15.36
CA GLN A 247 -17.09 -9.29 14.04
C GLN A 247 -17.30 -10.53 13.16
N HIS A 248 -17.03 -11.73 13.66
CA HIS A 248 -17.21 -12.96 12.87
C HIS A 248 -18.68 -13.28 12.52
N VAL A 249 -19.65 -12.74 13.27
CA VAL A 249 -21.09 -12.81 12.95
C VAL A 249 -21.49 -11.76 11.90
N GLU A 250 -20.93 -10.54 11.93
CA GLU A 250 -21.15 -9.54 10.86
C GLU A 250 -20.53 -9.96 9.52
N ASP A 251 -19.40 -10.66 9.58
CA ASP A 251 -18.68 -11.20 8.43
C ASP A 251 -19.27 -12.52 7.91
N ASN A 252 -20.31 -13.06 8.57
CA ASN A 252 -20.98 -14.32 8.24
C ASN A 252 -20.03 -15.52 8.06
N ASN A 253 -18.97 -15.59 8.87
CA ASN A 253 -17.92 -16.59 8.72
C ASN A 253 -18.02 -17.68 9.81
N GLU A 254 -18.73 -18.78 9.50
CA GLU A 254 -19.02 -19.89 10.43
C GLU A 254 -17.74 -20.59 10.97
N ASP A 255 -16.72 -20.70 10.11
CA ASP A 255 -15.47 -21.42 10.41
C ASP A 255 -14.58 -20.62 11.37
N GLU A 256 -14.37 -19.32 11.10
CA GLU A 256 -13.59 -18.43 11.99
C GLU A 256 -14.31 -18.15 13.30
N PHE A 257 -15.64 -18.04 13.28
CA PHE A 257 -16.44 -18.00 14.51
C PHE A 257 -16.14 -19.22 15.39
N SER A 258 -16.00 -20.42 14.81
CA SER A 258 -15.69 -21.64 15.55
C SER A 258 -14.25 -21.71 16.06
N GLU A 259 -13.30 -21.14 15.30
CA GLU A 259 -11.87 -21.14 15.64
C GLU A 259 -11.57 -20.13 16.77
N ALA A 260 -12.20 -18.93 16.77
CA ALA A 260 -12.09 -17.96 17.86
C ALA A 260 -12.61 -18.52 19.20
N VAL A 261 -13.73 -19.23 19.16
CA VAL A 261 -14.28 -19.94 20.33
C VAL A 261 -13.32 -21.04 20.82
N LYS A 262 -12.70 -21.80 19.91
CA LYS A 262 -11.76 -22.88 20.25
C LYS A 262 -10.43 -22.36 20.82
N GLU A 263 -9.94 -21.22 20.34
CA GLU A 263 -8.73 -20.60 20.88
C GLU A 263 -8.99 -20.04 22.28
N TYR A 264 -10.09 -19.32 22.47
CA TYR A 264 -10.44 -18.86 23.80
C TYR A 264 -10.58 -20.05 24.76
N ASP A 265 -11.22 -21.15 24.34
CA ASP A 265 -11.30 -22.40 25.12
C ASP A 265 -9.90 -22.97 25.47
N SER A 266 -8.90 -22.78 24.62
CA SER A 266 -7.53 -23.26 24.91
C SER A 266 -6.82 -22.48 26.02
N VAL A 267 -7.13 -21.19 26.17
CA VAL A 267 -6.49 -20.28 27.15
C VAL A 267 -7.34 -20.14 28.41
N SER A 268 -8.64 -19.96 28.22
CA SER A 268 -9.66 -19.85 29.26
C SER A 268 -10.77 -20.82 28.89
N ARG A 269 -10.66 -22.05 29.40
CA ARG A 269 -11.60 -23.14 29.12
C ARG A 269 -13.06 -22.67 29.24
N LEU A 270 -13.79 -22.80 28.14
CA LEU A 270 -15.19 -22.44 28.04
C LEU A 270 -16.02 -23.44 28.82
N ASP A 271 -16.89 -22.91 29.67
CA ASP A 271 -17.91 -23.72 30.32
C ASP A 271 -18.97 -24.17 29.31
N ASN A 272 -19.73 -25.19 29.70
CA ASN A 272 -20.81 -25.74 28.87
C ASN A 272 -21.88 -24.68 28.50
N TRP A 273 -22.03 -23.62 29.31
CA TRP A 273 -22.96 -22.53 29.06
C TRP A 273 -22.50 -21.70 27.85
N TYR A 274 -21.23 -21.31 27.81
CA TYR A 274 -20.66 -20.56 26.69
C TYR A 274 -20.70 -21.38 25.40
N THR A 275 -20.30 -22.66 25.44
CA THR A 275 -20.31 -23.52 24.24
C THR A 275 -21.71 -23.66 23.63
N THR A 276 -22.75 -23.81 24.46
CA THR A 276 -24.13 -24.00 23.97
C THR A 276 -24.67 -22.75 23.26
N LEU A 277 -24.42 -21.56 23.80
CA LEU A 277 -24.88 -20.32 23.17
C LEU A 277 -24.07 -19.94 21.94
N LEU A 278 -22.76 -20.15 21.98
CA LEU A 278 -21.91 -19.87 20.82
C LEU A 278 -22.26 -20.79 19.64
N LEU A 279 -22.57 -22.07 19.89
CA LEU A 279 -23.08 -22.96 18.84
C LEU A 279 -24.43 -22.54 18.26
N ARG A 280 -25.29 -21.84 19.03
CA ARG A 280 -26.54 -21.27 18.51
C ARG A 280 -26.27 -20.07 17.60
N VAL A 281 -25.37 -19.17 18.01
CA VAL A 281 -24.92 -18.04 17.17
C VAL A 281 -24.31 -18.53 15.86
N LYS A 282 -23.48 -19.58 15.93
CA LYS A 282 -22.90 -20.25 14.77
C LYS A 282 -23.94 -20.73 13.74
N LYS A 283 -25.07 -21.28 14.19
CA LYS A 283 -26.15 -21.75 13.29
C LYS A 283 -26.91 -20.63 12.60
N ASN A 284 -27.00 -19.45 13.22
CA ASN A 284 -27.66 -18.30 12.58
C ASN A 284 -26.83 -17.76 11.40
N ILE A 285 -25.50 -17.93 11.44
CA ILE A 285 -24.59 -17.55 10.34
C ILE A 285 -24.81 -18.44 9.10
N SER A 286 -25.01 -19.75 9.30
CA SER A 286 -25.18 -20.70 8.19
C SER A 286 -26.44 -20.46 7.35
N ASP A 287 -27.52 -19.94 7.96
CA ASP A 287 -28.78 -19.65 7.27
C ASP A 287 -28.72 -18.35 6.42
N GLU A 288 -27.71 -17.48 6.59
CA GLU A 288 -27.48 -16.26 5.77
C GLU A 288 -26.45 -16.43 4.63
N GLY A 289 -25.66 -17.52 4.63
CA GLY A 289 -24.55 -17.76 3.70
C GLY A 289 -24.94 -18.04 2.23
N ASP A 290 -26.15 -18.51 1.95
CA ASP A 290 -26.57 -18.91 0.60
C ASP A 290 -27.18 -17.78 -0.25
N LEU A 291 -27.30 -16.55 0.27
CA LEU A 291 -28.10 -15.49 -0.38
C LEU A 291 -27.41 -14.14 -0.62
N LYS A 292 -26.12 -13.93 -0.29
CA LYS A 292 -25.45 -12.64 -0.55
C LYS A 292 -24.07 -12.77 -1.16
N SER A 293 -24.06 -13.23 -2.41
CA SER A 293 -23.31 -12.52 -3.43
C SER A 293 -23.71 -11.03 -3.41
N HIS A 294 -22.73 -10.13 -3.42
CA HIS A 294 -22.82 -8.65 -3.41
C HIS A 294 -22.85 -7.95 -2.04
N ARG A 295 -21.65 -7.76 -1.46
CA ARG A 295 -21.26 -6.50 -0.78
C ARG A 295 -19.86 -6.07 -1.26
N SER A 296 -19.67 -4.75 -1.32
CA SER A 296 -18.69 -3.96 -2.09
C SER A 296 -17.23 -4.00 -1.57
N PRO A 297 -16.25 -3.50 -2.35
CA PRO A 297 -14.80 -3.69 -2.12
C PRO A 297 -14.14 -2.81 -1.03
N PHE A 298 -14.89 -2.17 -0.13
CA PHE A 298 -14.38 -1.12 0.77
C PHE A 298 -14.40 -1.56 2.25
N THR A 299 -13.40 -1.15 3.03
CA THR A 299 -13.28 -1.41 4.49
C THR A 299 -14.25 -0.55 5.30
N SER A 300 -14.61 -0.93 6.55
CA SER A 300 -15.59 -0.19 7.38
C SER A 300 -15.25 1.28 7.59
N ASP A 301 -13.96 1.63 7.71
CA ASP A 301 -13.51 3.02 7.85
C ASP A 301 -13.63 3.80 6.53
N VAL A 302 -13.39 3.14 5.39
CA VAL A 302 -13.62 3.73 4.06
C VAL A 302 -15.11 3.84 3.77
N LEU A 303 -15.92 2.94 4.32
CA LEU A 303 -17.37 3.02 4.28
C LEU A 303 -17.88 4.15 5.16
N ASP A 304 -17.33 4.37 6.36
CA ASP A 304 -17.70 5.50 7.23
C ASP A 304 -17.26 6.84 6.62
N ASP A 305 -16.08 6.93 6.01
CA ASP A 305 -15.64 8.11 5.27
C ASP A 305 -16.47 8.31 3.98
N LEU A 306 -16.76 7.25 3.21
CA LEU A 306 -17.69 7.34 2.08
C LEU A 306 -19.05 7.81 2.56
N VAL A 307 -19.57 7.25 3.65
CA VAL A 307 -20.90 7.56 4.17
C VAL A 307 -20.92 9.00 4.68
N ASN A 308 -19.89 9.49 5.35
CA ASN A 308 -19.77 10.89 5.76
C ASN A 308 -19.69 11.84 4.56
N VAL A 309 -18.93 11.50 3.52
CA VAL A 309 -18.82 12.27 2.27
C VAL A 309 -20.13 12.23 1.44
N LEU A 310 -20.84 11.10 1.45
CA LEU A 310 -22.13 10.90 0.80
C LEU A 310 -23.28 11.59 1.55
N LEU A 311 -23.19 11.68 2.89
CA LEU A 311 -24.13 12.39 3.75
C LEU A 311 -23.95 13.92 3.66
N ASP A 312 -22.72 14.40 3.43
CA ASP A 312 -22.41 15.83 3.26
C ASP A 312 -22.95 16.39 1.92
N GLY A 313 -23.15 15.54 0.90
CA GLY A 313 -23.80 15.90 -0.38
C GLY A 313 -22.98 16.81 -1.31
N THR A 314 -21.98 17.50 -0.78
CA THR A 314 -21.06 18.41 -1.48
C THR A 314 -20.32 17.75 -2.65
N VAL A 315 -19.90 16.49 -2.51
CA VAL A 315 -19.19 15.77 -3.57
C VAL A 315 -20.08 15.46 -4.78
N PHE A 316 -21.37 15.21 -4.57
CA PHE A 316 -22.30 15.04 -5.68
C PHE A 316 -22.54 16.35 -6.43
N GLU A 317 -22.62 17.47 -5.70
CA GLU A 317 -22.72 18.81 -6.31
C GLU A 317 -21.45 19.17 -7.08
N ILE A 318 -20.26 18.83 -6.56
CA ILE A 318 -18.97 19.05 -7.24
C ILE A 318 -18.86 18.19 -8.49
N VAL A 319 -19.19 16.89 -8.41
CA VAL A 319 -19.16 15.99 -9.58
C VAL A 319 -20.17 16.43 -10.63
N GLN A 320 -21.36 16.86 -10.22
CA GLN A 320 -22.37 17.39 -11.12
C GLN A 320 -21.93 18.71 -11.75
N SER A 321 -21.36 19.63 -10.96
CA SER A 321 -20.75 20.87 -11.47
C SER A 321 -19.61 20.58 -12.44
N LEU A 322 -18.72 19.62 -12.16
CA LEU A 322 -17.61 19.25 -13.02
C LEU A 322 -18.07 18.60 -14.34
N SER A 323 -19.13 17.78 -14.27
CA SER A 323 -19.78 17.20 -15.44
C SER A 323 -20.49 18.25 -16.28
N GLU A 324 -21.14 19.24 -15.65
CA GLU A 324 -21.77 20.38 -16.33
C GLU A 324 -20.71 21.28 -16.99
N ILE A 325 -19.60 21.56 -16.30
CA ILE A 325 -18.45 22.29 -16.87
C ILE A 325 -17.88 21.54 -18.07
N GLN A 326 -17.72 20.22 -17.98
CA GLN A 326 -17.24 19.42 -19.10
C GLN A 326 -18.22 19.45 -20.28
N ALA A 327 -19.51 19.23 -20.03
CA ALA A 327 -20.53 19.24 -21.08
C ALA A 327 -20.65 20.63 -21.75
N GLU A 328 -20.54 21.72 -20.99
CA GLU A 328 -20.53 23.07 -21.55
C GLU A 328 -19.24 23.37 -22.32
N THR A 329 -18.08 22.91 -21.83
CA THR A 329 -16.79 23.06 -22.54
C THR A 329 -16.78 22.28 -23.85
N GLU A 330 -17.26 21.03 -23.84
CA GLU A 330 -17.40 20.21 -25.05
C GLU A 330 -18.39 20.80 -26.05
N LYS A 331 -19.54 21.33 -25.58
CA LYS A 331 -20.51 22.04 -26.45
C LYS A 331 -19.92 23.32 -27.03
N LEU A 332 -19.14 24.06 -26.25
CA LEU A 332 -18.49 25.30 -26.68
C LEU A 332 -17.45 24.98 -27.76
N LEU A 333 -16.56 24.03 -27.51
CA LEU A 333 -15.56 23.57 -28.49
C LEU A 333 -16.20 22.99 -29.75
N PHE A 334 -17.31 22.26 -29.62
CA PHE A 334 -18.07 21.77 -30.77
C PHE A 334 -18.71 22.91 -31.58
N ARG A 335 -19.24 23.93 -30.92
CA ARG A 335 -19.82 25.12 -31.58
C ARG A 335 -18.75 25.92 -32.29
N GLU A 336 -17.61 26.19 -31.65
CA GLU A 336 -16.47 26.87 -32.24
C GLU A 336 -15.92 26.11 -33.45
N ARG A 337 -15.83 24.78 -33.36
CA ARG A 337 -15.45 23.92 -34.49
C ARG A 337 -16.43 24.04 -35.66
N LEU A 338 -17.73 24.09 -35.37
CA LEU A 338 -18.78 24.20 -36.38
C LEU A 338 -18.79 25.58 -37.04
N GLU A 339 -18.56 26.64 -36.27
CA GLU A 339 -18.39 28.00 -36.77
C GLU A 339 -17.17 28.09 -37.69
N LEU A 340 -16.03 27.53 -37.27
CA LEU A 340 -14.83 27.44 -38.10
C LEU A 340 -15.10 26.64 -39.39
N GLN A 341 -15.82 25.53 -39.31
CA GLN A 341 -16.17 24.74 -40.49
C GLN A 341 -17.08 25.51 -41.46
N ASN A 342 -17.99 26.34 -40.94
CA ASN A 342 -18.87 27.18 -41.74
C ASN A 342 -18.12 28.36 -42.37
N THR A 343 -17.22 29.04 -41.66
CA THR A 343 -16.39 30.11 -42.23
C THR A 343 -15.51 29.57 -43.35
N LEU A 344 -14.86 28.42 -43.13
CA LEU A 344 -14.04 27.75 -44.16
C LEU A 344 -14.90 27.30 -45.36
N ARG A 345 -16.16 26.95 -45.14
CA ARG A 345 -17.10 26.59 -46.22
C ARG A 345 -17.57 27.81 -47.00
N GLU A 346 -17.82 28.93 -46.33
CA GLU A 346 -18.21 30.21 -46.95
C GLU A 346 -17.05 30.76 -47.80
N GLU A 347 -15.83 30.72 -47.28
CA GLU A 347 -14.61 31.07 -48.02
C GLU A 347 -14.44 30.20 -49.28
N ALA A 348 -14.70 28.89 -49.17
CA ALA A 348 -14.66 27.99 -50.33
C ALA A 348 -15.73 28.31 -51.39
N THR A 349 -16.88 28.89 -50.99
CA THR A 349 -17.95 29.32 -51.90
C THR A 349 -17.77 30.74 -52.45
N SER A 350 -16.92 31.57 -51.83
CA SER A 350 -16.77 33.00 -52.13
C SER A 350 -16.06 33.31 -53.47
N GLY A 351 -15.58 32.31 -54.20
CA GLY A 351 -15.12 32.45 -55.60
C GLY A 351 -13.86 33.32 -55.81
N LEU A 352 -13.23 33.82 -54.75
CA LEU A 352 -12.10 34.78 -54.79
C LEU A 352 -10.71 34.13 -54.70
N VAL A 353 -10.60 32.81 -54.74
CA VAL A 353 -9.34 32.09 -54.46
C VAL A 353 -8.78 31.44 -55.73
N THR A 354 -7.55 31.84 -56.10
CA THR A 354 -6.89 31.49 -57.35
C THR A 354 -6.28 30.08 -57.38
N ASP A 355 -6.07 29.43 -56.23
CA ASP A 355 -5.59 28.04 -56.15
C ASP A 355 -6.38 27.21 -55.13
N ARG A 356 -7.20 26.29 -55.66
CA ARG A 356 -8.10 25.43 -54.89
C ARG A 356 -7.35 24.40 -54.03
N ARG A 357 -6.16 23.95 -54.46
CA ARG A 357 -5.38 22.95 -53.71
C ARG A 357 -4.73 23.56 -52.48
N GLU A 358 -4.16 24.75 -52.59
CA GLU A 358 -3.58 25.45 -51.43
C GLU A 358 -4.66 25.81 -50.39
N MET A 359 -5.85 26.21 -50.84
CA MET A 359 -6.99 26.46 -49.96
C MET A 359 -7.40 25.20 -49.18
N GLU A 360 -7.58 24.06 -49.86
CA GLU A 360 -7.98 22.80 -49.23
C GLU A 360 -6.94 22.29 -48.21
N ILE A 361 -5.66 22.52 -48.46
CA ILE A 361 -4.58 22.19 -47.50
C ILE A 361 -4.64 23.13 -46.30
N ARG A 362 -4.78 24.44 -46.52
CA ARG A 362 -4.86 25.46 -45.46
C ARG A 362 -6.05 25.23 -44.53
N HIS A 363 -7.23 24.95 -45.10
CA HIS A 363 -8.45 24.64 -44.35
C HIS A 363 -8.27 23.37 -43.50
N ARG A 364 -7.61 22.34 -44.04
CA ARG A 364 -7.31 21.11 -43.30
C ARG A 364 -6.35 21.36 -42.14
N ASP A 365 -5.33 22.18 -42.35
CA ASP A 365 -4.33 22.51 -41.32
C ASP A 365 -4.90 23.41 -40.22
N GLU A 366 -5.85 24.29 -40.54
CA GLU A 366 -6.58 25.10 -39.55
C GLU A 366 -7.55 24.26 -38.71
N LEU A 367 -8.30 23.35 -39.35
CA LEU A 367 -9.12 22.36 -38.64
C LEU A 367 -8.26 21.46 -37.73
N ARG A 368 -7.11 20.98 -38.23
CA ARG A 368 -6.19 20.15 -37.43
C ARG A 368 -5.59 20.91 -36.25
N ARG A 369 -5.23 22.19 -36.42
CA ARG A 369 -4.74 23.06 -35.35
C ARG A 369 -5.81 23.35 -34.30
N PHE A 370 -7.05 23.55 -34.72
CA PHE A 370 -8.19 23.68 -33.81
C PHE A 370 -8.43 22.37 -33.05
N ASP A 371 -8.50 21.24 -33.74
CA ASP A 371 -8.72 19.92 -33.13
C ASP A 371 -7.60 19.57 -32.12
N MET A 372 -6.35 19.92 -32.40
CA MET A 372 -5.22 19.72 -31.48
C MET A 372 -5.30 20.62 -30.24
N LYS A 373 -5.76 21.88 -30.40
CA LYS A 373 -6.01 22.79 -29.26
C LYS A 373 -7.19 22.33 -28.41
N ALA A 374 -8.25 21.84 -29.04
CA ALA A 374 -9.41 21.28 -28.34
C ALA A 374 -9.03 20.02 -27.54
N VAL A 375 -8.24 19.11 -28.11
CA VAL A 375 -7.76 17.91 -27.40
C VAL A 375 -6.88 18.28 -26.20
N THR A 376 -5.94 19.21 -26.37
CA THR A 376 -5.08 19.65 -25.25
C THR A 376 -5.86 20.37 -24.15
N GLN A 377 -6.88 21.14 -24.48
CA GLN A 377 -7.78 21.75 -23.50
C GLN A 377 -8.64 20.70 -22.76
N LEU A 378 -9.10 19.66 -23.46
CA LEU A 378 -9.83 18.55 -22.84
C LEU A 378 -8.91 17.70 -21.95
N ASP A 379 -7.67 17.44 -22.36
CA ASP A 379 -6.68 16.72 -21.53
C ASP A 379 -6.34 17.50 -20.25
N GLN A 380 -6.23 18.84 -20.36
CA GLN A 380 -5.99 19.72 -19.22
C GLN A 380 -7.21 19.75 -18.28
N LEU A 381 -8.43 19.77 -18.83
CA LEU A 381 -9.67 19.66 -18.06
C LEU A 381 -9.76 18.32 -17.31
N VAL A 382 -9.36 17.20 -17.93
CA VAL A 382 -9.35 15.88 -17.28
C VAL A 382 -8.33 15.80 -16.15
N MET A 383 -7.15 16.38 -16.34
CA MET A 383 -6.16 16.51 -15.27
C MET A 383 -6.69 17.38 -14.12
N ASP A 384 -7.28 18.54 -14.41
CA ASP A 384 -7.85 19.42 -13.40
C ASP A 384 -9.04 18.77 -12.66
N GLN A 385 -9.85 17.98 -13.36
CA GLN A 385 -10.92 17.17 -12.77
C GLN A 385 -10.36 16.07 -11.85
N GLN A 386 -9.32 15.35 -12.28
CA GLN A 386 -8.65 14.34 -11.45
C GLN A 386 -8.04 14.95 -10.20
N VAL A 387 -7.39 16.11 -10.31
CA VAL A 387 -6.84 16.87 -9.18
C VAL A 387 -7.95 17.41 -8.27
N MET A 388 -9.06 17.89 -8.82
CA MET A 388 -10.20 18.41 -8.04
C MET A 388 -10.94 17.28 -7.29
N LEU A 389 -11.07 16.10 -7.90
CA LEU A 389 -11.64 14.90 -7.26
C LEU A 389 -10.71 14.34 -6.17
N GLN A 390 -9.41 14.47 -6.36
CA GLN A 390 -8.41 14.16 -5.33
C GLN A 390 -8.50 15.16 -4.15
N ARG A 391 -8.70 16.46 -4.45
CA ARG A 391 -8.90 17.53 -3.46
C ARG A 391 -10.22 17.45 -2.71
N SER A 392 -11.26 16.84 -3.28
CA SER A 392 -12.56 16.63 -2.64
C SER A 392 -12.61 15.41 -1.70
N GLY A 393 -11.48 14.73 -1.47
CA GLY A 393 -11.37 13.69 -0.44
C GLY A 393 -11.97 12.34 -0.83
N LEU A 394 -12.02 11.99 -2.12
CA LEU A 394 -12.48 10.67 -2.57
C LEU A 394 -11.54 9.55 -2.08
N PRO A 395 -12.03 8.59 -1.28
CA PRO A 395 -11.21 7.50 -0.78
C PRO A 395 -10.65 6.63 -1.92
N LEU A 396 -9.37 6.22 -1.80
CA LEU A 396 -8.62 5.31 -2.69
C LEU A 396 -8.10 5.87 -4.03
N PHE A 397 -8.36 7.13 -4.37
CA PHE A 397 -7.70 7.78 -5.52
C PHE A 397 -6.39 8.46 -5.07
N HIS A 398 -5.23 7.96 -5.54
CA HIS A 398 -3.91 8.55 -5.22
C HIS A 398 -2.94 8.51 -6.41
N VAL A 399 -2.31 9.64 -6.72
CA VAL A 399 -1.22 9.71 -7.70
C VAL A 399 0.11 9.51 -6.96
N THR A 400 0.77 8.37 -7.17
CA THR A 400 2.08 8.07 -6.54
C THR A 400 3.21 8.72 -7.31
N THR A 401 3.83 9.76 -6.74
CA THR A 401 4.94 10.51 -7.37
C THR A 401 6.33 10.16 -6.82
N LYS A 402 6.42 9.19 -5.90
CA LYS A 402 7.69 8.81 -5.24
C LYS A 402 8.55 7.91 -6.14
N ALA A 403 9.73 8.40 -6.52
CA ALA A 403 10.65 7.72 -7.42
C ALA A 403 11.14 6.34 -6.92
N GLU A 404 11.20 6.11 -5.61
CA GLU A 404 11.67 4.83 -5.05
C GLU A 404 10.60 3.73 -5.12
N ASP A 405 9.34 4.08 -4.86
CA ASP A 405 8.21 3.15 -4.91
C ASP A 405 7.94 2.71 -6.36
N LEU A 406 8.05 3.66 -7.31
CA LEU A 406 7.94 3.39 -8.76
C LEU A 406 8.95 2.36 -9.23
N LYS A 407 10.15 2.34 -8.66
CA LYS A 407 11.20 1.41 -9.09
C LYS A 407 10.92 -0.04 -8.68
N VAL A 408 10.49 -0.25 -7.44
CA VAL A 408 10.13 -1.59 -6.94
C VAL A 408 8.93 -2.11 -7.72
N LEU A 409 7.95 -1.23 -7.97
CA LEU A 409 6.79 -1.46 -8.80
C LEU A 409 7.18 -1.93 -10.22
N MET A 410 8.01 -1.15 -10.92
CA MET A 410 8.45 -1.42 -12.29
C MET A 410 9.15 -2.77 -12.44
N ASN A 411 10.06 -3.10 -11.52
CA ASN A 411 10.81 -4.36 -11.58
C ASN A 411 9.94 -5.58 -11.23
N ALA A 412 9.04 -5.45 -10.25
CA ALA A 412 8.12 -6.51 -9.88
C ALA A 412 7.14 -6.82 -11.03
N LEU A 413 6.65 -5.76 -11.69
CA LEU A 413 5.80 -5.84 -12.87
C LEU A 413 6.52 -6.47 -14.06
N ALA A 414 7.70 -5.97 -14.43
CA ALA A 414 8.48 -6.52 -15.54
C ALA A 414 8.71 -8.02 -15.35
N LYS A 415 9.10 -8.47 -14.14
CA LYS A 415 9.24 -9.90 -13.86
C LYS A 415 7.92 -10.66 -13.97
N GLY A 416 6.83 -10.12 -13.42
CA GLY A 416 5.49 -10.70 -13.51
C GLY A 416 5.05 -10.92 -14.96
N PHE A 417 5.23 -9.90 -15.81
CA PHE A 417 4.97 -9.97 -17.25
C PHE A 417 5.87 -10.96 -17.96
N PHE A 418 7.18 -10.95 -17.69
CA PHE A 418 8.14 -11.87 -18.30
C PHE A 418 7.76 -13.33 -18.07
N PHE A 419 7.57 -13.73 -16.81
CA PHE A 419 7.25 -15.12 -16.51
C PHE A 419 5.86 -15.51 -17.03
N SER A 420 4.89 -14.60 -17.01
CA SER A 420 3.56 -14.87 -17.59
C SER A 420 3.62 -15.08 -19.10
N PHE A 421 4.47 -14.32 -19.80
CA PHE A 421 4.70 -14.46 -21.23
C PHE A 421 5.41 -15.77 -21.57
N ILE A 422 6.57 -16.04 -20.93
CA ILE A 422 7.43 -17.16 -21.34
C ILE A 422 6.82 -18.52 -20.99
N LEU A 423 6.10 -18.65 -19.86
CA LEU A 423 5.47 -19.91 -19.46
C LEU A 423 4.34 -20.33 -20.42
N GLN A 424 3.64 -19.36 -21.04
CA GLN A 424 2.59 -19.63 -22.01
C GLN A 424 3.14 -19.78 -23.45
N LYS A 425 4.28 -19.16 -23.74
CA LYS A 425 4.88 -19.13 -25.08
C LYS A 425 5.84 -20.28 -25.35
N ALA A 426 6.72 -20.59 -24.42
CA ALA A 426 7.75 -21.61 -24.59
C ALA A 426 7.14 -23.02 -24.57
N PHE A 427 7.77 -23.96 -25.26
CA PHE A 427 7.49 -25.39 -25.08
C PHE A 427 8.15 -25.89 -23.79
N ASP A 428 7.59 -26.93 -23.17
CA ASP A 428 8.09 -27.54 -21.91
C ASP A 428 9.63 -27.67 -21.81
N ASN A 429 10.30 -28.06 -22.90
CA ASN A 429 11.75 -28.29 -22.91
C ASN A 429 12.58 -27.00 -23.01
N ASP A 430 11.99 -25.90 -23.44
CA ASP A 430 12.64 -24.62 -23.74
C ASP A 430 12.21 -23.51 -22.75
N GLU A 431 11.42 -23.88 -21.73
CA GLU A 431 11.12 -23.06 -20.58
C GLU A 431 12.38 -22.64 -19.80
N PRO A 432 12.30 -21.55 -19.01
CA PRO A 432 13.42 -21.13 -18.18
C PRO A 432 13.83 -22.24 -17.19
N GLY A 433 15.11 -22.58 -17.19
CA GLY A 433 15.65 -23.57 -16.26
C GLY A 433 15.75 -23.06 -14.83
N LEU A 434 16.24 -23.93 -13.95
CA LEU A 434 16.37 -23.66 -12.53
C LEU A 434 17.29 -22.45 -12.27
N MET A 435 18.45 -22.39 -12.94
CA MET A 435 19.44 -21.33 -12.71
C MET A 435 18.98 -19.98 -13.24
N TYR A 436 18.20 -19.97 -14.33
CA TYR A 436 17.53 -18.77 -14.84
C TYR A 436 16.75 -18.07 -13.73
N HIS A 437 15.97 -18.81 -12.94
CA HIS A 437 15.14 -18.24 -11.89
C HIS A 437 15.98 -17.62 -10.75
N TYR A 438 17.06 -18.28 -10.33
CA TYR A 438 18.00 -17.74 -9.33
C TYR A 438 18.70 -16.49 -9.83
N LEU A 439 19.22 -16.52 -11.06
CA LEU A 439 19.95 -15.38 -11.61
C LEU A 439 19.03 -14.20 -11.93
N SER A 440 17.77 -14.45 -12.26
CA SER A 440 16.74 -13.42 -12.42
C SER A 440 16.49 -12.65 -11.10
N VAL A 441 16.37 -13.34 -9.96
CA VAL A 441 16.22 -12.67 -8.65
C VAL A 441 17.52 -12.02 -8.17
N VAL A 442 18.69 -12.58 -8.51
CA VAL A 442 20.00 -11.97 -8.21
C VAL A 442 20.20 -10.68 -9.01
N ALA A 443 19.78 -10.65 -10.28
CA ALA A 443 19.87 -9.48 -11.14
C ALA A 443 19.14 -8.27 -10.53
N ASP A 444 17.92 -8.48 -10.03
CA ASP A 444 17.10 -7.45 -9.37
C ASP A 444 17.78 -6.81 -8.15
N VAL A 445 18.54 -7.59 -7.39
CA VAL A 445 19.29 -7.08 -6.22
C VAL A 445 20.61 -6.44 -6.67
N SER A 446 21.30 -7.03 -7.65
CA SER A 446 22.63 -6.57 -8.08
C SER A 446 22.62 -5.24 -8.82
N HIS A 447 21.58 -4.95 -9.63
CA HIS A 447 21.56 -3.74 -10.46
C HIS A 447 21.34 -2.46 -9.66
N SER A 448 20.93 -2.58 -8.38
CA SER A 448 20.83 -1.40 -7.55
C SER A 448 20.98 -1.65 -6.05
N PRO A 449 21.77 -0.83 -5.34
CA PRO A 449 21.94 -0.91 -3.90
C PRO A 449 20.68 -0.55 -3.08
N LYS A 450 19.61 -0.06 -3.73
CA LYS A 450 18.33 0.26 -3.06
C LYS A 450 17.40 -0.94 -2.91
N VAL A 451 17.56 -2.00 -3.71
CA VAL A 451 16.78 -3.23 -3.58
C VAL A 451 17.50 -4.14 -2.59
N ASN A 452 16.79 -4.58 -1.55
CA ASN A 452 17.37 -5.42 -0.50
C ASN A 452 17.15 -6.90 -0.80
N ALA A 453 15.95 -7.28 -1.24
CA ALA A 453 15.62 -8.64 -1.60
C ALA A 453 14.65 -8.73 -2.79
N SER A 454 14.71 -9.86 -3.48
CA SER A 454 13.86 -10.20 -4.61
C SER A 454 13.54 -11.69 -4.55
N GLY A 455 12.29 -12.06 -4.78
CA GLY A 455 11.83 -13.44 -4.72
C GLY A 455 10.82 -13.75 -5.82
N LEU A 456 10.75 -15.03 -6.17
CA LEU A 456 9.70 -15.59 -7.01
C LEU A 456 9.15 -16.80 -6.26
N TYR A 457 7.88 -16.80 -5.92
CA TYR A 457 7.26 -17.82 -5.06
C TYR A 457 6.20 -18.57 -5.84
N PHE A 458 6.39 -19.88 -6.04
CA PHE A 458 5.40 -20.70 -6.73
C PHE A 458 4.38 -21.29 -5.76
N SER A 459 3.16 -21.46 -6.26
CA SER A 459 2.14 -22.26 -5.61
C SER A 459 2.55 -23.74 -5.55
N VAL A 460 1.89 -24.48 -4.67
CA VAL A 460 2.16 -25.89 -4.42
C VAL A 460 1.92 -26.68 -5.71
N ASN A 461 2.90 -27.49 -6.11
CA ASN A 461 2.82 -28.30 -7.33
C ASN A 461 2.53 -27.49 -8.60
N SER A 462 2.94 -26.21 -8.68
CA SER A 462 2.73 -25.35 -9.87
C SER A 462 4.03 -24.92 -10.56
N SER A 463 5.18 -25.40 -10.10
CA SER A 463 6.46 -25.14 -10.74
C SER A 463 6.91 -26.34 -11.57
N TYR A 464 7.04 -26.09 -12.87
CA TYR A 464 7.57 -27.02 -13.83
C TYR A 464 8.93 -26.48 -14.26
N THR A 465 9.94 -27.34 -14.27
CA THR A 465 11.27 -26.95 -14.72
C THR A 465 11.86 -28.08 -15.58
N PRO A 466 12.43 -27.76 -16.75
CA PRO A 466 13.09 -28.75 -17.59
C PRO A 466 14.38 -29.30 -16.96
N SER A 467 14.83 -28.72 -15.84
CA SER A 467 16.08 -29.07 -15.17
C SER A 467 16.08 -30.45 -14.46
N TYR A 468 14.99 -31.22 -14.45
CA TYR A 468 14.95 -32.59 -13.90
C TYR A 468 14.50 -33.62 -14.95
N LYS A 469 15.34 -34.63 -15.27
CA LYS A 469 14.97 -35.76 -16.13
C LYS A 469 14.13 -36.79 -15.37
N GLY A 470 13.10 -37.32 -16.01
CA GLY A 470 12.42 -38.53 -15.53
C GLY A 470 10.98 -38.27 -15.11
N PHE A 471 10.08 -38.67 -16.01
CA PHE A 471 8.63 -38.67 -15.92
C PHE A 471 7.94 -37.35 -16.29
N PHE A 472 7.13 -37.43 -17.35
CA PHE A 472 6.06 -36.46 -17.61
C PHE A 472 5.30 -36.21 -16.29
N ASN A 473 4.99 -34.95 -16.01
CA ASN A 473 4.03 -34.56 -14.96
C ASN A 473 4.52 -34.52 -13.50
N LYS A 474 5.82 -34.27 -13.22
CA LYS A 474 6.28 -33.97 -11.86
C LYS A 474 6.58 -32.48 -11.68
N THR A 475 5.64 -31.78 -11.08
CA THR A 475 5.85 -30.45 -10.54
C THR A 475 6.72 -30.52 -9.29
N LEU A 476 7.51 -29.48 -9.03
CA LEU A 476 8.18 -29.40 -7.74
C LEU A 476 7.14 -29.12 -6.65
N PRO A 477 7.20 -29.80 -5.50
CA PRO A 477 6.19 -29.68 -4.45
C PRO A 477 6.03 -28.24 -3.97
N LEU A 478 7.15 -27.60 -3.64
CA LEU A 478 7.27 -26.17 -3.40
C LEU A 478 8.55 -25.67 -4.08
N PHE A 479 8.56 -24.46 -4.60
CA PHE A 479 9.75 -23.82 -5.19
C PHE A 479 9.67 -22.31 -5.03
N ALA A 480 10.72 -21.72 -4.46
CA ALA A 480 10.77 -20.28 -4.28
C ALA A 480 12.21 -19.77 -4.22
N PRO A 481 12.84 -19.43 -5.36
CA PRO A 481 14.13 -18.76 -5.35
C PRO A 481 13.97 -17.34 -4.81
N ARG A 482 14.74 -17.02 -3.75
CA ARG A 482 14.84 -15.68 -3.19
C ARG A 482 16.29 -15.27 -3.08
N ALA A 483 16.62 -14.09 -3.63
CA ALA A 483 17.88 -13.43 -3.42
C ALA A 483 17.73 -12.30 -2.40
N PHE A 484 18.72 -12.14 -1.53
CA PHE A 484 18.81 -11.00 -0.62
C PHE A 484 20.26 -10.54 -0.49
N ARG A 485 20.44 -9.27 -0.20
CA ARG A 485 21.75 -8.68 -0.01
C ARG A 485 22.34 -9.15 1.32
N ALA A 486 23.55 -9.69 1.27
CA ALA A 486 24.29 -10.12 2.45
C ALA A 486 25.45 -9.16 2.71
N ASP A 487 25.72 -8.88 3.98
CA ASP A 487 26.85 -8.05 4.36
C ASP A 487 28.17 -8.86 4.24
N ASP A 488 29.15 -8.28 3.57
CA ASP A 488 30.49 -8.84 3.35
C ASP A 488 31.54 -8.27 4.31
N TYR A 489 31.13 -7.48 5.31
CA TYR A 489 32.00 -6.91 6.34
C TYR A 489 32.94 -7.94 6.99
N ASN A 490 32.47 -9.17 7.21
CA ASN A 490 33.22 -10.25 7.85
C ASN A 490 33.92 -11.20 6.85
N ASP A 491 33.91 -10.91 5.55
CA ASP A 491 34.54 -11.79 4.56
C ASP A 491 36.08 -11.69 4.65
N PRO A 492 36.82 -12.82 4.79
CA PRO A 492 38.29 -12.81 4.89
C PRO A 492 38.99 -12.14 3.71
N ILE A 493 38.31 -12.03 2.56
CA ILE A 493 38.85 -11.38 1.35
C ILE A 493 38.93 -9.86 1.54
N ARG A 494 38.13 -9.28 2.46
CA ARG A 494 38.01 -7.83 2.63
C ARG A 494 38.74 -7.33 3.89
N ILE A 495 40.02 -7.00 3.72
CA ILE A 495 40.91 -6.56 4.81
C ILE A 495 40.39 -5.29 5.51
N GLU A 496 39.79 -4.36 4.77
CA GLU A 496 39.30 -3.07 5.30
C GLU A 496 38.04 -3.21 6.17
N ARG A 497 37.34 -4.36 6.14
CA ARG A 497 36.08 -4.57 6.86
C ARG A 497 35.09 -3.42 6.65
N ILE A 498 34.89 -3.03 5.40
CA ILE A 498 33.79 -2.14 5.01
C ILE A 498 32.73 -3.05 4.35
N SER A 499 31.47 -2.64 4.27
CA SER A 499 30.47 -3.37 3.46
C SER A 499 30.52 -2.88 2.01
N THR A 500 30.61 -3.78 1.01
CA THR A 500 30.56 -3.37 -0.43
C THR A 500 29.13 -3.29 -0.89
N LEU A 501 28.20 -3.93 -0.17
CA LEU A 501 26.86 -4.26 -0.64
C LEU A 501 26.85 -5.20 -1.86
N ASN A 502 27.98 -5.72 -2.36
CA ASN A 502 28.05 -6.50 -3.60
C ASN A 502 27.98 -8.01 -3.41
N THR A 503 27.73 -8.47 -2.19
CA THR A 503 27.49 -9.89 -1.90
C THR A 503 26.00 -10.18 -1.82
N ILE A 504 25.56 -11.18 -2.58
CA ILE A 504 24.17 -11.58 -2.71
C ILE A 504 24.05 -13.05 -2.35
N GLU A 505 23.11 -13.38 -1.48
CA GLU A 505 22.79 -14.76 -1.13
C GLU A 505 21.47 -15.14 -1.79
N ALA A 506 21.43 -16.30 -2.44
CA ALA A 506 20.26 -16.76 -3.18
C ALA A 506 19.87 -18.18 -2.73
N ASP A 507 18.67 -18.30 -2.19
CA ASP A 507 18.20 -19.47 -1.47
C ASP A 507 16.89 -20.02 -2.07
N ASP A 508 16.76 -21.35 -2.11
CA ASP A 508 15.46 -21.98 -2.28
C ASP A 508 14.67 -21.94 -0.96
N LEU A 509 13.62 -21.13 -0.89
CA LEU A 509 12.70 -21.15 0.25
C LEU A 509 11.68 -22.28 0.19
N GLY A 510 11.55 -22.96 -0.96
CA GLY A 510 10.75 -24.18 -1.08
C GLY A 510 11.42 -25.42 -0.47
N ALA A 511 12.71 -25.33 -0.12
CA ALA A 511 13.43 -26.41 0.55
C ALA A 511 13.27 -26.29 2.08
N ILE A 512 12.26 -26.97 2.63
CA ILE A 512 11.83 -26.83 4.03
C ILE A 512 12.24 -28.07 4.83
N PRO A 513 13.03 -27.91 5.91
CA PRO A 513 13.33 -29.00 6.82
C PRO A 513 12.06 -29.52 7.54
N GLN A 514 11.98 -30.83 7.77
CA GLN A 514 10.85 -31.44 8.49
C GLN A 514 10.72 -30.83 9.90
N GLY A 515 9.49 -30.47 10.29
CA GLY A 515 9.17 -29.90 11.61
C GLY A 515 9.25 -28.38 11.72
N HIS A 516 9.66 -27.64 10.69
CA HIS A 516 9.77 -26.17 10.70
C HIS A 516 8.64 -25.49 9.93
N GLN A 517 7.42 -25.46 10.50
CA GLN A 517 6.25 -24.82 9.88
C GLN A 517 6.44 -23.31 9.62
N SER A 518 7.28 -22.63 10.42
CA SER A 518 7.59 -21.20 10.26
C SER A 518 8.47 -20.88 9.05
N MET A 519 9.10 -21.89 8.43
CA MET A 519 9.89 -21.74 7.20
C MET A 519 9.07 -21.99 5.94
N ASN A 520 7.86 -22.56 6.08
CA ASN A 520 6.99 -22.85 4.96
C ASN A 520 6.20 -21.61 4.55
N TYR A 521 6.52 -21.02 3.39
CA TYR A 521 5.88 -19.78 2.93
C TYR A 521 4.39 -19.91 2.57
N THR A 522 3.84 -21.12 2.52
CA THR A 522 2.39 -21.35 2.37
C THR A 522 1.65 -21.46 3.70
N SER A 523 2.39 -21.54 4.81
CA SER A 523 1.83 -21.65 6.17
C SER A 523 1.57 -20.27 6.75
N ASP A 524 0.53 -20.17 7.57
CA ASP A 524 0.20 -18.97 8.34
C ASP A 524 1.26 -18.59 9.37
N HIS A 525 2.10 -19.55 9.74
CA HIS A 525 3.24 -19.33 10.62
C HIS A 525 4.39 -18.60 9.92
N TYR A 526 4.34 -18.44 8.59
CA TYR A 526 5.31 -17.65 7.84
C TYR A 526 4.99 -16.17 7.97
N ARG A 527 5.89 -15.40 8.55
CA ARG A 527 5.71 -13.96 8.84
C ARG A 527 5.37 -13.09 7.61
N ILE A 528 5.53 -13.62 6.40
CA ILE A 528 5.33 -12.90 5.13
C ILE A 528 4.17 -13.52 4.31
N ASN A 529 3.20 -14.17 4.95
CA ASN A 529 2.12 -14.88 4.25
C ASN A 529 1.03 -13.96 3.62
N GLU A 530 1.06 -12.64 3.89
CA GLU A 530 0.01 -11.72 3.43
C GLU A 530 -0.09 -11.64 1.90
N TRP A 531 1.04 -11.47 1.20
CA TRP A 531 1.05 -11.44 -0.27
C TRP A 531 0.74 -12.82 -0.87
N TYR A 532 1.08 -13.91 -0.17
CA TYR A 532 0.80 -15.25 -0.65
C TYR A 532 -0.71 -15.45 -0.68
N ARG A 533 -1.42 -15.22 0.44
CA ARG A 533 -2.89 -15.35 0.53
C ARG A 533 -3.66 -14.45 -0.43
N LYS A 534 -3.10 -13.30 -0.84
CA LYS A 534 -3.80 -12.43 -1.80
C LYS A 534 -3.87 -13.05 -3.19
N TRP A 535 -2.76 -13.62 -3.64
CA TRP A 535 -2.61 -14.06 -5.03
C TRP A 535 -2.73 -15.57 -5.18
N LEU A 536 -2.35 -16.35 -4.16
CA LEU A 536 -2.21 -17.80 -4.18
C LEU A 536 -2.87 -18.46 -2.94
N PRO A 537 -3.45 -19.66 -3.09
CA PRO A 537 -3.73 -20.35 -4.35
C PRO A 537 -4.86 -19.65 -5.13
N ASP A 538 -4.74 -19.59 -6.45
CA ASP A 538 -5.76 -19.00 -7.31
C ASP A 538 -6.87 -20.02 -7.59
N ILE A 539 -8.05 -19.82 -6.97
CA ILE A 539 -9.18 -20.74 -7.06
C ILE A 539 -10.10 -20.29 -8.20
N VAL A 540 -9.65 -20.44 -9.45
CA VAL A 540 -10.40 -20.04 -10.65
C VAL A 540 -10.98 -21.24 -11.37
N LYS A 541 -12.24 -21.13 -11.79
CA LYS A 541 -12.97 -22.15 -12.58
C LYS A 541 -13.42 -21.67 -13.96
N ARG A 542 -13.07 -20.45 -14.37
CA ARG A 542 -13.53 -19.82 -15.63
C ARG A 542 -12.36 -19.23 -16.43
N GLN A 543 -12.43 -19.39 -17.76
CA GLN A 543 -11.39 -18.98 -18.70
C GLN A 543 -11.25 -17.45 -18.87
N ASP A 544 -12.34 -16.68 -18.70
CA ASP A 544 -12.37 -15.23 -19.01
C ASP A 544 -11.97 -14.32 -17.83
N THR A 545 -11.24 -14.83 -16.84
CA THR A 545 -11.03 -14.08 -15.57
C THR A 545 -9.79 -13.21 -15.54
N LYS A 546 -8.82 -13.44 -16.43
CA LYS A 546 -7.51 -12.77 -16.38
C LYS A 546 -7.29 -11.89 -17.61
N THR A 547 -6.64 -10.74 -17.41
CA THR A 547 -6.25 -9.80 -18.47
C THR A 547 -5.47 -10.48 -19.57
N THR A 548 -5.79 -10.10 -20.81
CA THR A 548 -5.07 -10.54 -22.00
C THR A 548 -4.26 -9.39 -22.60
N TYR A 549 -3.08 -9.77 -23.08
CA TYR A 549 -2.14 -8.89 -23.78
C TYR A 549 -1.86 -9.46 -25.16
N HIS A 550 -1.60 -8.57 -26.12
CA HIS A 550 -1.35 -8.93 -27.50
C HIS A 550 0.03 -8.45 -27.92
N VAL A 551 0.82 -9.34 -28.51
CA VAL A 551 2.14 -8.99 -29.06
C VAL A 551 2.23 -9.44 -30.49
N LYS A 552 2.72 -8.54 -31.35
CA LYS A 552 3.07 -8.84 -32.73
C LYS A 552 4.59 -8.99 -32.82
N ILE A 553 5.05 -10.21 -33.04
CA ILE A 553 6.46 -10.58 -33.15
C ILE A 553 6.81 -10.67 -34.63
N ARG A 554 7.92 -10.04 -35.02
CA ARG A 554 8.48 -10.12 -36.35
C ARG A 554 9.94 -10.58 -36.28
N TYR A 555 10.19 -11.79 -36.76
CA TYR A 555 11.50 -12.43 -36.72
C TYR A 555 12.42 -11.94 -37.85
N ALA A 556 13.73 -12.22 -37.74
CA ALA A 556 14.73 -11.84 -38.74
C ALA A 556 14.42 -12.34 -40.17
N ASN A 557 13.80 -13.52 -40.28
CA ASN A 557 13.38 -14.14 -41.55
C ASN A 557 12.09 -13.54 -42.16
N ASN A 558 11.62 -12.40 -41.66
CA ASN A 558 10.37 -11.73 -42.06
C ASN A 558 9.06 -12.46 -41.72
N THR A 559 9.08 -13.53 -40.92
CA THR A 559 7.83 -14.13 -40.45
C THR A 559 7.19 -13.25 -39.38
N ASN A 560 5.88 -13.06 -39.49
CA ASN A 560 5.07 -12.34 -38.52
C ASN A 560 4.25 -13.34 -37.71
N GLU A 561 4.27 -13.21 -36.40
CA GLU A 561 3.47 -13.98 -35.48
C GLU A 561 2.71 -13.03 -34.55
N THR A 562 1.45 -13.32 -34.29
CA THR A 562 0.67 -12.62 -33.26
C THR A 562 0.40 -13.59 -32.14
N PHE A 563 0.85 -13.25 -30.93
CA PHE A 563 0.68 -14.06 -29.75
C PHE A 563 -0.17 -13.31 -28.72
N THR A 564 -1.09 -14.04 -28.10
CA THR A 564 -2.01 -13.52 -27.09
C THR A 564 -1.83 -14.33 -25.83
N TRP A 565 -1.55 -13.66 -24.71
CA TRP A 565 -1.28 -14.34 -23.44
C TRP A 565 -1.97 -13.63 -22.29
N HIS A 566 -2.13 -14.34 -21.18
CA HIS A 566 -2.67 -13.78 -19.95
C HIS A 566 -1.55 -13.20 -19.09
N GLY A 567 -1.74 -11.99 -18.55
CA GLY A 567 -0.74 -11.30 -17.74
C GLY A 567 -1.26 -10.91 -16.34
N PRO A 568 -0.43 -10.23 -15.55
CA PRO A 568 -0.86 -9.55 -14.32
C PRO A 568 -2.09 -8.64 -14.56
N PRO A 569 -2.89 -8.35 -13.51
CA PRO A 569 -4.04 -7.45 -13.60
C PRO A 569 -3.71 -6.10 -14.23
N GLY A 570 -4.67 -5.51 -14.93
CA GLY A 570 -4.55 -4.15 -15.47
C GLY A 570 -4.58 -3.10 -14.36
N ALA A 571 -4.01 -1.92 -14.61
CA ALA A 571 -4.10 -0.79 -13.67
C ALA A 571 -5.56 -0.34 -13.41
N ASP A 572 -6.46 -0.66 -14.34
CA ASP A 572 -7.90 -0.44 -14.28
C ASP A 572 -8.67 -1.48 -13.44
N GLU A 573 -8.02 -2.55 -12.99
CA GLU A 573 -8.67 -3.65 -12.26
C GLU A 573 -8.44 -3.57 -10.75
N VAL A 574 -9.36 -4.17 -9.97
CA VAL A 574 -9.27 -4.22 -8.49
C VAL A 574 -9.25 -5.69 -8.03
N PRO A 575 -8.18 -6.16 -7.35
CA PRO A 575 -6.96 -5.42 -7.02
C PRO A 575 -6.12 -5.10 -8.27
N GLY A 576 -5.44 -3.95 -8.25
CA GLY A 576 -4.53 -3.55 -9.33
C GLY A 576 -3.34 -4.50 -9.51
N PRO A 577 -2.45 -4.24 -10.49
CA PRO A 577 -1.36 -5.13 -10.86
C PRO A 577 -0.43 -5.48 -9.70
N VAL A 578 -0.31 -4.56 -8.74
CA VAL A 578 0.69 -4.61 -7.67
C VAL A 578 0.01 -4.40 -6.33
N GLN A 579 0.39 -5.23 -5.38
CA GLN A 579 -0.03 -5.11 -4.00
C GLN A 579 1.18 -4.92 -3.09
N TRP A 580 1.12 -3.88 -2.27
CA TRP A 580 2.11 -3.61 -1.22
C TRP A 580 1.81 -4.42 0.04
N SER A 581 2.87 -4.94 0.65
CA SER A 581 2.83 -5.66 1.92
C SER A 581 3.13 -4.72 3.09
N ARG A 582 2.64 -5.07 4.28
CA ARG A 582 2.96 -4.35 5.51
C ARG A 582 4.47 -4.41 5.79
N PRO A 583 5.08 -3.34 6.32
CA PRO A 583 6.47 -3.39 6.77
C PRO A 583 6.67 -4.47 7.85
N TYR A 584 7.74 -5.25 7.72
CA TYR A 584 8.07 -6.31 8.69
C TYR A 584 9.58 -6.46 8.86
N PHE A 585 10.01 -7.05 9.98
CA PHE A 585 11.41 -7.31 10.26
C PHE A 585 11.81 -8.74 9.86
N ASP A 586 12.77 -8.88 8.93
CA ASP A 586 13.19 -10.15 8.34
C ASP A 586 14.30 -10.83 9.17
N CYS A 587 13.90 -11.44 10.29
CA CYS A 587 14.80 -12.15 11.21
C CYS A 587 15.52 -13.35 10.54
N GLY A 588 16.83 -13.46 10.75
CA GLY A 588 17.63 -14.62 10.37
C GLY A 588 18.04 -14.65 8.89
N ARG A 589 17.70 -13.60 8.12
CA ARG A 589 18.14 -13.40 6.74
C ARG A 589 18.77 -12.02 6.60
N SER A 590 18.00 -11.00 6.18
CA SER A 590 18.51 -9.64 6.02
C SER A 590 18.65 -8.89 7.36
N ASN A 591 17.92 -9.30 8.41
CA ASN A 591 17.91 -8.65 9.74
C ASN A 591 17.63 -7.14 9.68
N LYS A 592 16.73 -6.74 8.77
CA LYS A 592 16.30 -5.36 8.58
C LYS A 592 14.78 -5.25 8.55
N TRP A 593 14.29 -4.05 8.78
CA TRP A 593 12.92 -3.67 8.43
C TRP A 593 12.82 -3.53 6.92
N ILE A 594 11.90 -4.28 6.33
CA ILE A 594 11.65 -4.28 4.91
C ILE A 594 10.17 -4.14 4.62
N PHE A 595 9.86 -3.62 3.44
CA PHE A 595 8.52 -3.67 2.87
C PHE A 595 8.66 -4.05 1.40
N GLY A 596 7.61 -4.65 0.83
CA GLY A 596 7.69 -5.14 -0.53
C GLY A 596 6.42 -5.04 -1.33
N ALA A 597 6.61 -5.00 -2.65
CA ALA A 597 5.57 -5.09 -3.65
C ALA A 597 5.47 -6.52 -4.18
N SER A 598 4.25 -6.97 -4.44
CA SER A 598 3.95 -8.29 -4.97
C SER A 598 3.12 -8.21 -6.25
N VAL A 599 3.47 -9.03 -7.24
CA VAL A 599 2.82 -9.12 -8.56
C VAL A 599 2.61 -10.58 -8.91
N PRO A 600 1.39 -11.00 -9.30
CA PRO A 600 1.12 -12.39 -9.66
C PRO A 600 1.70 -12.73 -11.04
N VAL A 601 1.98 -14.02 -11.25
CA VAL A 601 2.42 -14.62 -12.51
C VAL A 601 1.35 -15.56 -12.99
N VAL A 602 0.93 -15.42 -14.25
CA VAL A 602 -0.15 -16.23 -14.85
C VAL A 602 0.41 -17.31 -15.75
N ASP A 603 -0.11 -18.52 -15.62
CA ASP A 603 0.14 -19.64 -16.53
C ASP A 603 -1.17 -20.38 -16.84
N ILE A 604 -1.18 -21.17 -17.90
CA ILE A 604 -2.33 -21.95 -18.34
C ILE A 604 -2.23 -23.37 -17.78
N ILE A 605 -3.19 -23.79 -16.95
CA ILE A 605 -3.22 -25.12 -16.34
C ILE A 605 -4.51 -25.86 -16.74
N PRO A 606 -4.43 -27.15 -17.14
CA PRO A 606 -3.22 -27.93 -17.44
C PRO A 606 -2.53 -27.45 -18.73
N ARG A 607 -1.20 -27.53 -18.79
CA ARG A 607 -0.41 -27.02 -19.94
C ARG A 607 -0.51 -27.89 -21.19
N HIS A 608 -0.33 -27.23 -22.34
CA HIS A 608 -0.08 -27.85 -23.64
C HIS A 608 -1.03 -29.01 -23.97
N THR A 609 -2.30 -28.89 -23.59
CA THR A 609 -3.29 -29.91 -23.90
C THR A 609 -3.86 -29.66 -25.29
N GLN A 610 -4.32 -30.72 -25.96
CA GLN A 610 -5.06 -30.54 -27.23
C GLN A 610 -6.47 -29.99 -27.00
N PHE A 611 -6.91 -29.88 -25.75
CA PHE A 611 -8.27 -29.56 -25.35
C PHE A 611 -8.32 -28.13 -24.77
N ARG A 612 -8.41 -27.12 -25.62
CA ARG A 612 -8.45 -25.71 -25.18
C ARG A 612 -9.60 -25.35 -24.22
N HIS A 613 -10.64 -26.19 -24.12
CA HIS A 613 -11.78 -25.96 -23.24
C HIS A 613 -11.53 -26.40 -21.77
N ILE A 614 -10.43 -27.10 -21.50
CA ILE A 614 -10.02 -27.47 -20.13
C ILE A 614 -8.87 -26.59 -19.59
N GLU A 615 -8.30 -25.74 -20.44
CA GLU A 615 -7.20 -24.85 -20.12
C GLU A 615 -7.72 -23.61 -19.38
N PHE A 616 -7.27 -23.40 -18.13
CA PHE A 616 -7.66 -22.24 -17.33
C PHE A 616 -6.43 -21.36 -17.03
N PRO A 617 -6.53 -20.04 -17.22
CA PRO A 617 -5.49 -19.13 -16.76
C PRO A 617 -5.54 -19.04 -15.24
N THR A 618 -4.41 -19.33 -14.59
CA THR A 618 -4.28 -19.40 -13.13
C THR A 618 -3.03 -18.66 -12.67
N TYR A 619 -3.10 -18.00 -11.51
CA TYR A 619 -1.88 -17.51 -10.86
C TYR A 619 -1.08 -18.68 -10.30
N VAL A 620 0.11 -18.88 -10.84
CA VAL A 620 1.01 -19.99 -10.48
C VAL A 620 2.16 -19.56 -9.58
N ALA A 621 2.52 -18.28 -9.63
CA ALA A 621 3.59 -17.71 -8.83
C ALA A 621 3.33 -16.24 -8.48
N VAL A 622 4.13 -15.71 -7.57
CA VAL A 622 4.15 -14.30 -7.20
C VAL A 622 5.60 -13.82 -7.22
N SER A 623 5.84 -12.74 -7.96
CA SER A 623 7.07 -11.95 -7.91
C SER A 623 6.98 -10.99 -6.74
N VAL A 624 7.95 -11.04 -5.82
CA VAL A 624 8.00 -10.15 -4.65
C VAL A 624 9.33 -9.41 -4.66
N LEU A 625 9.30 -8.08 -4.60
CA LEU A 625 10.49 -7.25 -4.44
C LEU A 625 10.39 -6.44 -3.16
N GLU A 626 11.51 -6.36 -2.44
CA GLU A 626 11.56 -5.77 -1.11
C GLU A 626 12.72 -4.79 -0.99
N MET A 627 12.46 -3.68 -0.31
CA MET A 627 13.44 -2.64 -0.02
C MET A 627 13.49 -2.32 1.47
N ASP A 628 14.59 -1.68 1.88
CA ASP A 628 14.81 -1.26 3.26
C ASP A 628 13.78 -0.19 3.66
N TYR A 629 12.97 -0.49 4.68
CA TYR A 629 11.92 0.42 5.17
C TYR A 629 12.49 1.75 5.69
N GLU A 630 13.71 1.73 6.23
CA GLU A 630 14.41 2.92 6.75
C GLU A 630 14.68 3.98 5.68
N ARG A 631 14.61 3.62 4.39
CA ARG A 631 14.84 4.55 3.27
C ARG A 631 13.57 5.28 2.85
N ILE A 632 12.40 4.86 3.30
CA ILE A 632 11.14 5.52 2.96
C ILE A 632 11.03 6.85 3.71
N ASP A 633 10.81 7.92 2.96
CA ASP A 633 10.53 9.23 3.54
C ASP A 633 9.17 9.26 4.24
N ILE A 634 9.18 9.84 5.44
CA ILE A 634 7.96 10.20 6.17
C ILE A 634 7.49 11.60 5.80
N ASN A 635 6.18 11.78 5.67
CA ASN A 635 5.60 13.11 5.47
C ASN A 635 5.03 13.61 6.82
N GLN A 636 5.72 14.53 7.49
CA GLN A 636 5.26 15.05 8.79
C GLN A 636 4.31 16.26 8.68
N CYS A 637 4.09 16.76 7.47
CA CYS A 637 3.22 17.91 7.24
C CYS A 637 1.76 17.58 7.60
N PRO A 638 0.93 18.59 7.89
CA PRO A 638 -0.49 18.37 8.12
C PRO A 638 -1.16 17.74 6.88
N LEU A 639 -2.34 17.15 7.09
CA LEU A 639 -3.15 16.67 5.99
C LEU A 639 -3.58 17.87 5.12
N GLY A 640 -3.45 17.73 3.80
CA GLY A 640 -3.65 18.81 2.85
C GLY A 640 -3.29 18.39 1.43
N GLU A 641 -3.24 19.32 0.49
CA GLU A 641 -2.82 19.04 -0.90
C GLU A 641 -1.41 18.45 -0.93
N GLY A 642 -1.26 17.23 -1.47
CA GLY A 642 0.01 16.48 -1.45
C GLY A 642 0.23 15.57 -0.22
N ASN A 643 -0.68 15.58 0.76
CA ASN A 643 -0.68 14.67 1.91
C ASN A 643 -2.11 14.21 2.27
N GLN A 644 -2.79 13.59 1.31
CA GLN A 644 -4.21 13.22 1.40
C GLN A 644 -4.43 11.74 1.79
N GLY A 645 -3.37 10.94 1.84
CA GLY A 645 -3.45 9.51 2.19
C GLY A 645 -3.41 9.24 3.70
N PRO A 646 -3.66 7.98 4.12
CA PRO A 646 -3.53 7.58 5.52
C PRO A 646 -2.07 7.75 5.95
N ASN A 647 -1.81 8.76 6.77
CA ASN A 647 -0.48 9.13 7.22
C ASN A 647 -0.49 9.35 8.73
N PHE A 648 -0.02 8.35 9.47
CA PHE A 648 0.02 8.35 10.93
C PHE A 648 0.88 9.48 11.52
N VAL A 649 1.87 9.98 10.79
CA VAL A 649 2.78 11.03 11.25
C VAL A 649 2.43 12.41 10.71
N ALA A 650 1.29 12.55 10.03
CA ALA A 650 0.79 13.84 9.58
C ALA A 650 0.54 14.79 10.77
N GLY A 651 0.87 16.06 10.59
CA GLY A 651 0.70 17.09 11.62
C GLY A 651 1.72 17.01 12.77
N THR A 652 2.76 16.17 12.66
CA THR A 652 3.85 16.12 13.65
C THR A 652 4.96 17.13 13.40
N ALA A 653 4.92 17.86 12.27
CA ALA A 653 5.85 18.92 11.96
C ALA A 653 5.73 20.07 12.97
N LYS A 654 6.86 20.53 13.52
CA LYS A 654 6.95 21.68 14.43
C LYS A 654 6.94 23.02 13.70
N CYS A 655 6.36 23.13 12.51
CA CYS A 655 6.26 24.42 11.84
C CYS A 655 5.30 25.35 12.61
N GLU A 656 5.62 26.64 12.69
CA GLU A 656 4.75 27.63 13.32
C GLU A 656 3.47 27.80 12.49
N GLU A 657 2.33 27.34 13.02
CA GLU A 657 1.07 27.24 12.27
C GLU A 657 0.51 28.60 11.81
N THR A 658 0.84 29.70 12.49
CA THR A 658 0.29 31.02 12.15
C THR A 658 1.01 31.69 10.98
N THR A 659 2.34 31.53 10.90
CA THR A 659 3.19 32.27 9.95
C THR A 659 3.86 31.40 8.90
N THR A 660 3.92 30.08 9.11
CA THR A 660 4.60 29.12 8.23
C THR A 660 3.69 27.99 7.76
N GLU A 661 4.03 27.40 6.61
CA GLU A 661 3.45 26.21 6.01
C GLU A 661 4.53 25.13 5.87
N CYS A 662 4.13 23.86 5.99
CA CYS A 662 5.05 22.73 5.93
C CYS A 662 5.13 22.16 4.52
N GLU A 663 6.34 21.90 4.05
CA GLU A 663 6.63 21.22 2.80
C GLU A 663 7.55 20.01 3.06
N PRO A 664 7.21 18.80 2.58
CA PRO A 664 8.04 17.61 2.79
C PRO A 664 9.34 17.66 1.97
N ILE A 665 10.40 17.05 2.48
CA ILE A 665 11.67 16.86 1.77
C ILE A 665 11.83 15.38 1.42
N HIS A 666 12.11 15.08 0.16
CA HIS A 666 12.34 13.72 -0.32
C HIS A 666 13.82 13.29 -0.17
N GLY A 667 14.07 11.99 -0.02
CA GLY A 667 15.40 11.39 0.18
C GLY A 667 15.96 11.55 1.60
N TYR A 668 15.12 11.89 2.57
CA TYR A 668 15.49 12.07 3.96
C TYR A 668 15.48 10.76 4.77
N GLY A 669 14.69 9.77 4.35
CA GLY A 669 14.50 8.47 5.00
C GLY A 669 13.51 8.50 6.16
N PHE A 670 13.40 7.37 6.86
CA PHE A 670 12.44 7.16 7.95
C PHE A 670 12.92 7.80 9.26
N ARG A 671 12.98 9.14 9.30
CA ARG A 671 13.42 9.92 10.46
C ARG A 671 12.71 11.29 10.53
N ARG A 672 12.58 11.84 11.73
CA ARG A 672 11.98 13.17 11.95
C ARG A 672 12.87 14.27 11.37
N GLY A 673 12.25 15.36 10.92
CA GLY A 673 12.92 16.53 10.34
C GLY A 673 12.95 16.54 8.81
N GLY A 674 12.30 15.56 8.15
CA GLY A 674 12.18 15.45 6.68
C GLY A 674 11.18 16.43 6.06
N TYR A 675 11.19 17.68 6.51
CA TYR A 675 10.32 18.75 6.01
C TYR A 675 11.06 20.10 6.10
N GLN A 676 10.51 21.13 5.47
CA GLN A 676 10.90 22.52 5.68
C GLN A 676 9.66 23.39 5.89
N CYS A 677 9.80 24.42 6.73
CA CYS A 677 8.74 25.39 6.98
C CYS A 677 8.96 26.60 6.07
N ARG A 678 8.09 26.76 5.06
CA ARG A 678 8.00 27.95 4.21
C ARG A 678 7.10 28.99 4.86
N CYS A 679 7.26 30.26 4.51
CA CYS A 679 6.34 31.29 5.00
C CYS A 679 5.00 31.20 4.27
N LYS A 680 3.88 31.31 5.01
CA LYS A 680 2.54 31.38 4.43
C LYS A 680 2.38 32.62 3.53
N PRO A 681 1.46 32.59 2.54
CA PRO A 681 1.12 33.77 1.76
C PRO A 681 0.79 34.98 2.66
N GLY A 682 1.48 36.10 2.40
CA GLY A 682 1.38 37.31 3.23
C GLY A 682 2.38 37.41 4.38
N PHE A 683 3.26 36.43 4.54
CA PHE A 683 4.40 36.47 5.43
C PHE A 683 5.71 36.35 4.64
N ARG A 684 6.82 36.81 5.23
CA ARG A 684 8.16 36.77 4.64
C ARG A 684 9.20 36.30 5.64
N LEU A 685 10.32 35.80 5.15
CA LEU A 685 11.45 35.44 6.00
C LEU A 685 12.04 36.68 6.69
N PRO A 686 12.58 36.55 7.92
CA PRO A 686 13.37 37.58 8.57
C PRO A 686 14.60 37.95 7.72
N ASN A 687 15.06 39.20 7.83
CA ASN A 687 16.18 39.69 7.02
C ASN A 687 17.51 38.94 7.28
N VAL A 688 17.62 38.14 8.34
CA VAL A 688 18.84 37.37 8.69
C VAL A 688 18.81 35.94 8.11
N VAL A 689 17.63 35.42 7.77
CA VAL A 689 17.44 34.02 7.36
C VAL A 689 17.26 33.94 5.85
N HIS A 690 18.03 33.07 5.20
CA HIS A 690 18.12 32.99 3.73
C HIS A 690 17.30 31.86 3.09
N ARG A 691 16.93 30.83 3.86
CA ARG A 691 16.25 29.63 3.37
C ARG A 691 15.02 29.34 4.25
N PRO A 692 14.02 28.59 3.73
CA PRO A 692 12.98 28.01 4.57
C PRO A 692 13.57 27.30 5.78
N PHE A 693 12.86 27.30 6.90
CA PHE A 693 13.36 26.69 8.13
C PHE A 693 13.41 25.18 7.95
N LEU A 694 14.60 24.58 7.98
CA LEU A 694 14.77 23.14 7.81
C LEU A 694 14.23 22.40 9.05
N GLY A 695 13.39 21.40 8.83
CA GLY A 695 12.77 20.58 9.87
C GLY A 695 13.79 19.98 10.82
N ASP A 696 14.94 19.48 10.34
CA ASP A 696 16.01 18.96 11.22
C ASP A 696 16.49 19.96 12.27
N ILE A 697 16.58 21.25 11.89
CA ILE A 697 16.99 22.32 12.82
C ILE A 697 15.84 22.66 13.77
N VAL A 698 14.62 22.78 13.23
CA VAL A 698 13.41 23.06 14.02
C VAL A 698 13.15 21.95 15.05
N GLU A 699 13.39 20.68 14.68
CA GLU A 699 13.19 19.53 15.55
C GLU A 699 14.18 19.48 16.72
N ARG A 700 15.41 19.97 16.51
CA ARG A 700 16.48 20.04 17.52
C ARG A 700 16.45 21.30 18.37
N ALA A 701 15.75 22.35 17.92
CA ALA A 701 15.69 23.63 18.60
C ALA A 701 15.07 23.49 20.00
N THR A 702 15.59 24.26 20.95
CA THR A 702 14.94 24.42 22.26
C THR A 702 13.63 25.20 22.11
N GLU A 703 12.72 25.09 23.09
CA GLU A 703 11.44 25.79 23.02
C GLU A 703 11.60 27.33 22.94
N GLN A 704 12.64 27.88 23.56
CA GLN A 704 12.93 29.32 23.49
C GLN A 704 13.44 29.73 22.10
N GLU A 705 14.41 28.99 21.56
CA GLU A 705 14.89 29.23 20.18
C GLU A 705 13.77 29.08 19.15
N PHE A 706 12.90 28.08 19.34
CA PHE A 706 11.73 27.85 18.49
C PHE A 706 10.84 29.09 18.39
N ARG A 707 10.42 29.64 19.54
CA ARG A 707 9.50 30.78 19.61
C ARG A 707 10.08 32.08 19.07
N ASP A 708 11.40 32.26 19.16
CA ASP A 708 12.05 33.52 18.82
C ASP A 708 12.58 33.56 17.37
N GLN A 709 13.08 32.43 16.85
CA GLN A 709 13.84 32.40 15.59
C GLN A 709 13.07 31.84 14.39
N PHE A 710 12.02 31.05 14.59
CA PHE A 710 11.35 30.28 13.52
C PHE A 710 10.00 30.86 13.09
N LYS A 711 9.86 32.19 13.16
CA LYS A 711 8.64 32.91 12.76
C LYS A 711 8.86 33.74 11.51
N CYS A 712 7.87 33.76 10.62
CA CYS A 712 7.86 34.69 9.49
C CYS A 712 7.23 36.03 9.89
N LEU A 713 7.69 37.11 9.27
CA LEU A 713 7.19 38.47 9.51
C LEU A 713 6.02 38.78 8.57
N PRO A 714 4.96 39.48 9.03
CA PRO A 714 3.84 39.85 8.16
C PRO A 714 4.25 40.90 7.13
N ILE A 715 3.67 40.82 5.94
CA ILE A 715 3.81 41.81 4.87
C ILE A 715 2.81 42.95 5.12
N GLY A 716 3.31 44.19 5.23
CA GLY A 716 2.49 45.33 5.68
C GLY A 716 1.39 45.78 4.71
N PHE A 717 1.69 45.98 3.43
CA PHE A 717 0.74 46.45 2.41
C PHE A 717 0.63 45.43 1.29
N LYS A 718 -0.52 44.81 1.02
CA LYS A 718 -0.64 43.89 -0.13
C LYS A 718 -1.39 44.58 -1.27
N ALA A 719 -0.92 44.41 -2.50
CA ALA A 719 -1.60 44.89 -3.69
C ALA A 719 -2.47 43.77 -4.28
N GLN A 720 -3.54 44.13 -5.01
CA GLN A 720 -4.23 43.17 -5.87
C GLN A 720 -3.44 42.99 -7.17
N VAL A 721 -3.51 41.79 -7.76
CA VAL A 721 -2.89 41.52 -9.05
C VAL A 721 -3.57 42.40 -10.12
N PRO A 722 -2.83 43.25 -10.86
CA PRO A 722 -3.44 44.11 -11.86
C PRO A 722 -4.06 43.29 -12.99
N THR A 723 -5.33 43.58 -13.30
CA THR A 723 -6.08 42.93 -14.39
C THR A 723 -5.80 43.54 -15.76
N ASP A 724 -5.22 44.74 -15.82
CA ASP A 724 -5.11 45.48 -17.07
C ASP A 724 -3.76 45.23 -17.75
N TRP A 725 -3.78 44.90 -19.04
CA TRP A 725 -2.58 44.82 -19.87
C TRP A 725 -2.34 46.15 -20.55
N THR A 726 -1.15 46.71 -20.34
CA THR A 726 -0.73 47.99 -20.96
C THR A 726 0.40 47.76 -21.95
N TYR A 727 0.51 48.64 -22.95
CA TYR A 727 1.72 48.68 -23.77
C TYR A 727 2.89 49.14 -22.92
N MET A 728 4.05 48.51 -23.10
CA MET A 728 5.25 48.89 -22.38
C MET A 728 5.90 50.10 -23.04
N GLU A 729 6.35 51.05 -22.22
CA GLU A 729 7.17 52.18 -22.67
C GLU A 729 8.37 51.69 -23.49
N PRO A 730 8.66 52.25 -24.69
CA PRO A 730 9.70 51.73 -25.59
C PRO A 730 11.09 51.61 -24.94
N TRP A 731 11.45 52.56 -24.06
CA TRP A 731 12.74 52.53 -23.36
C TRP A 731 12.80 51.40 -22.32
N LEU A 732 11.68 51.10 -21.64
CA LEU A 732 11.58 50.05 -20.63
C LEU A 732 11.59 48.66 -21.30
N ARG A 733 10.91 48.52 -22.43
CA ARG A 733 10.97 47.36 -23.31
C ARG A 733 12.43 47.06 -23.70
N LEU A 734 13.16 48.05 -24.21
CA LEU A 734 14.58 47.89 -24.60
C LEU A 734 15.47 47.49 -23.41
N LYS A 735 15.21 48.03 -22.21
CA LYS A 735 15.92 47.64 -20.99
C LYS A 735 15.74 46.15 -20.68
N TYR A 736 14.51 45.64 -20.72
CA TYR A 736 14.23 44.23 -20.45
C TYR A 736 14.75 43.28 -21.54
N MET A 737 14.64 43.68 -22.81
CA MET A 737 15.24 42.95 -23.92
C MET A 737 16.76 42.85 -23.77
N SER A 738 17.43 43.96 -23.44
CA SER A 738 18.87 43.98 -23.19
C SER A 738 19.29 43.16 -21.97
N GLN A 739 18.47 43.12 -20.91
CA GLN A 739 18.76 42.33 -19.71
C GLN A 739 18.82 40.83 -19.99
N HIS A 740 17.99 40.35 -20.92
CA HIS A 740 17.91 38.94 -21.30
C HIS A 740 18.56 38.65 -22.65
N GLU A 741 19.50 39.51 -23.06
CA GLU A 741 20.34 39.37 -24.27
C GLU A 741 19.55 39.23 -25.59
N VAL A 742 18.33 39.78 -25.66
CA VAL A 742 17.49 39.76 -26.87
C VAL A 742 17.91 40.89 -27.81
N ASP A 743 18.25 40.58 -29.07
CA ASP A 743 18.57 41.60 -30.08
C ASP A 743 17.28 42.30 -30.58
N PRO A 744 17.12 43.62 -30.35
CA PRO A 744 15.93 44.35 -30.79
C PRO A 744 15.74 44.40 -32.31
N ARG A 745 16.79 44.13 -33.10
CA ARG A 745 16.72 44.12 -34.58
C ARG A 745 15.85 42.99 -35.13
N HIS A 746 15.72 41.88 -34.39
CA HIS A 746 14.86 40.76 -34.79
C HIS A 746 13.37 41.02 -34.51
N TYR A 747 13.04 41.98 -33.63
CA TYR A 747 11.67 42.23 -33.16
C TYR A 747 11.30 43.72 -33.22
N PRO A 748 11.08 44.28 -34.43
CA PRO A 748 10.80 45.69 -34.63
C PRO A 748 9.41 46.10 -34.10
N ILE A 749 9.30 47.35 -33.65
CA ILE A 749 8.06 47.99 -33.19
C ILE A 749 7.12 48.17 -34.39
N SER A 750 5.87 47.74 -34.28
CA SER A 750 4.91 47.70 -35.41
C SER A 750 4.35 49.07 -35.85
N ASN A 751 4.96 50.18 -35.41
CA ASN A 751 4.43 51.54 -35.61
C ASN A 751 5.23 52.36 -36.63
N SER A 752 5.52 51.78 -37.80
CA SER A 752 5.87 52.57 -38.97
C SER A 752 4.99 52.16 -40.15
N THR A 753 3.92 52.93 -40.35
CA THR A 753 3.05 52.86 -41.54
C THR A 753 3.72 53.37 -42.83
N GLU A 754 5.03 53.59 -42.85
CA GLU A 754 5.75 53.92 -44.09
C GLU A 754 7.06 53.14 -44.18
N ASN A 755 7.18 52.39 -45.27
CA ASN A 755 8.30 51.57 -45.70
C ASN A 755 8.60 50.35 -44.82
N ILE A 756 8.03 49.22 -45.27
CA ILE A 756 8.55 47.87 -45.03
C ILE A 756 10.08 47.93 -45.22
N SER A 757 10.80 47.84 -44.10
CA SER A 757 12.25 47.69 -44.10
C SER A 757 12.64 46.54 -45.04
N PRO A 758 13.71 46.64 -45.83
CA PRO A 758 14.21 45.53 -46.65
C PRO A 758 14.39 44.24 -45.85
N TYR A 759 14.60 44.36 -44.53
CA TYR A 759 14.74 43.25 -43.59
C TYR A 759 13.43 42.48 -43.31
N ALA A 760 12.25 43.09 -43.44
CA ALA A 760 10.97 42.39 -43.22
C ALA A 760 10.61 41.46 -44.40
N LYS A 761 11.10 41.77 -45.61
CA LYS A 761 11.02 40.85 -46.76
C LYS A 761 11.99 39.67 -46.63
N ASP A 762 13.09 39.85 -45.89
CA ASP A 762 14.01 38.76 -45.58
C ASP A 762 13.41 37.80 -44.54
N VAL A 763 12.53 38.27 -43.64
CA VAL A 763 11.83 37.39 -42.66
C VAL A 763 10.81 36.46 -43.36
N GLU A 764 10.04 36.95 -44.32
CA GLU A 764 9.17 36.09 -45.18
C GLU A 764 10.00 35.16 -46.10
N ALA A 765 11.22 35.54 -46.47
CA ALA A 765 12.16 34.66 -47.17
C ALA A 765 12.83 33.63 -46.23
N GLN A 766 12.96 33.95 -44.95
CA GLN A 766 13.58 33.11 -43.91
C GLN A 766 12.60 32.08 -43.36
N GLU A 767 11.28 32.34 -43.40
CA GLU A 767 10.22 31.33 -43.20
C GLU A 767 10.32 30.16 -44.20
N ARG A 768 10.87 30.41 -45.41
CA ARG A 768 11.14 29.37 -46.43
C ARG A 768 12.44 28.59 -46.21
N SER A 769 13.33 29.02 -45.31
CA SER A 769 14.54 28.27 -44.93
C SER A 769 14.68 28.18 -43.41
N PHE A 770 13.73 27.54 -42.75
CA PHE A 770 13.89 27.17 -41.35
C PHE A 770 15.08 26.21 -41.23
N ARG A 771 16.18 26.67 -40.63
CA ARG A 771 17.38 25.87 -40.40
C ARG A 771 17.42 25.40 -38.95
N PRO A 772 17.80 24.15 -38.70
CA PRO A 772 17.95 23.60 -37.36
C PRO A 772 19.01 24.39 -36.58
N PRO A 773 18.87 24.54 -35.25
CA PRO A 773 19.80 25.30 -34.41
C PRO A 773 21.27 24.89 -34.57
N HIS A 774 21.52 23.64 -34.93
CA HIS A 774 22.85 23.06 -35.16
C HIS A 774 23.54 23.55 -36.44
N ALA A 775 22.76 23.88 -37.47
CA ALA A 775 23.26 24.41 -38.73
C ALA A 775 23.75 25.87 -38.60
N LEU A 776 23.52 26.50 -37.44
CA LEU A 776 23.90 27.89 -37.13
C LEU A 776 25.22 27.96 -36.35
N ARG A 777 26.08 26.92 -36.45
CA ARG A 777 27.36 26.78 -35.72
C ARG A 777 28.30 27.98 -35.80
N ASN A 778 28.12 28.87 -36.78
CA ASN A 778 28.94 30.06 -37.02
C ASN A 778 28.29 31.38 -36.58
N GLU A 779 27.05 31.35 -36.08
CA GLU A 779 26.36 32.54 -35.54
C GLU A 779 26.47 32.53 -34.01
N SER A 780 27.00 33.61 -33.44
CA SER A 780 26.97 33.84 -31.99
C SER A 780 25.54 34.20 -31.57
N LEU A 781 24.68 33.20 -31.48
CA LEU A 781 23.31 33.36 -30.99
C LEU A 781 23.32 33.64 -29.48
N SER A 782 22.47 34.57 -29.05
CA SER A 782 22.18 34.75 -27.63
C SER A 782 21.57 33.47 -27.05
N THR A 783 21.70 33.26 -25.74
CA THR A 783 21.06 32.12 -25.07
C THR A 783 19.55 32.13 -25.29
N PHE A 784 18.92 33.30 -25.31
CA PHE A 784 17.49 33.46 -25.61
C PHE A 784 17.14 32.97 -27.01
N ASP A 785 17.82 33.47 -28.04
CA ASP A 785 17.53 33.13 -29.43
C ASP A 785 17.80 31.65 -29.72
N TYR A 786 18.81 31.06 -29.08
CA TYR A 786 19.10 29.64 -29.18
C TYR A 786 17.97 28.78 -28.59
N VAL A 787 17.53 29.07 -27.37
CA VAL A 787 16.45 28.31 -26.70
C VAL A 787 15.13 28.47 -27.44
N ALA A 788 14.77 29.69 -27.85
CA ALA A 788 13.55 29.94 -28.61
C ALA A 788 13.52 29.13 -29.92
N ARG A 789 14.62 29.14 -30.68
CA ARG A 789 14.74 28.35 -31.92
C ARG A 789 14.76 26.85 -31.66
N LEU A 790 15.32 26.39 -30.54
CA LEU A 790 15.32 24.97 -30.16
C LEU A 790 13.92 24.45 -29.87
N ILE A 791 13.13 25.20 -29.09
CA ILE A 791 11.74 24.84 -28.77
C ILE A 791 10.86 24.92 -30.02
N GLU A 792 11.03 25.96 -30.85
CA GLU A 792 10.34 26.05 -32.14
C GLU A 792 10.70 24.86 -33.05
N PHE A 793 11.98 24.48 -33.10
CA PHE A 793 12.45 23.32 -33.85
C PHE A 793 11.84 22.01 -33.34
N TYR A 794 11.80 21.81 -32.02
CA TYR A 794 11.13 20.69 -31.38
C TYR A 794 9.66 20.59 -31.81
N ALA A 795 8.92 21.71 -31.74
CA ALA A 795 7.49 21.77 -32.06
C ALA A 795 7.19 21.63 -33.56
N LYS A 796 8.13 22.05 -34.43
CA LYS A 796 7.93 22.04 -35.88
C LYS A 796 8.19 20.68 -36.50
N VAL A 797 9.12 19.88 -35.97
CA VAL A 797 9.44 18.54 -36.52
C VAL A 797 8.33 17.55 -36.16
N ASN A 798 7.75 16.92 -37.18
CA ASN A 798 6.64 15.99 -37.11
C ASN A 798 6.90 14.76 -38.01
N PRO A 799 6.16 13.66 -37.83
CA PRO A 799 6.37 12.43 -38.61
C PRO A 799 6.19 12.62 -40.12
N GLU A 800 5.34 13.57 -40.52
CA GLU A 800 5.02 13.87 -41.93
C GLU A 800 6.12 14.70 -42.62
N ASN A 801 6.79 15.59 -41.87
CA ASN A 801 7.75 16.54 -42.44
C ASN A 801 9.21 16.12 -42.26
N CYS A 802 9.49 15.18 -41.36
CA CYS A 802 10.86 14.75 -41.12
C CYS A 802 11.54 14.19 -42.38
N LYS A 803 10.78 13.50 -43.25
CA LYS A 803 11.30 12.91 -44.50
C LYS A 803 11.34 13.89 -45.68
N SER A 804 10.91 15.14 -45.46
CA SER A 804 10.97 16.16 -46.50
C SER A 804 12.42 16.59 -46.74
N SER A 805 12.71 17.18 -47.91
CA SER A 805 14.02 17.75 -48.21
C SER A 805 14.43 18.93 -47.31
N LEU A 806 13.59 19.29 -46.33
CA LEU A 806 13.82 20.40 -45.40
C LEU A 806 14.85 20.04 -44.32
N PHE A 807 15.00 18.75 -43.97
CA PHE A 807 15.88 18.31 -42.88
C PHE A 807 16.84 17.21 -43.35
N ARG A 808 18.09 17.26 -42.90
CA ARG A 808 19.07 16.17 -43.05
C ARG A 808 18.98 15.21 -41.87
N GLU A 809 19.48 13.99 -42.01
CA GLU A 809 19.51 13.03 -40.89
C GLU A 809 20.28 13.57 -39.66
N GLU A 810 21.37 14.30 -39.89
CA GLU A 810 22.17 14.93 -38.83
C GLU A 810 21.42 16.06 -38.11
N ASP A 811 20.50 16.72 -38.80
CA ASP A 811 19.72 17.84 -38.26
C ASP A 811 18.68 17.38 -37.24
N LEU A 812 18.25 16.12 -37.35
CA LEU A 812 17.25 15.49 -36.49
C LEU A 812 17.86 14.98 -35.17
N ILE A 813 19.13 15.30 -34.91
CA ILE A 813 19.85 15.00 -33.68
C ILE A 813 20.19 16.34 -33.01
N MET A 814 19.62 16.56 -31.83
CA MET A 814 19.93 17.73 -31.00
C MET A 814 21.30 17.60 -30.34
N ARG A 815 21.78 18.66 -29.69
CA ARG A 815 23.06 18.66 -28.97
C ARG A 815 22.84 17.89 -27.67
N GLY A 816 23.93 17.33 -27.15
CA GLY A 816 23.89 16.60 -25.88
C GLY A 816 23.43 17.46 -24.71
N ASP A 817 23.69 18.76 -24.71
CA ASP A 817 23.31 19.69 -23.64
C ASP A 817 21.78 19.92 -23.52
N ALA A 818 21.01 19.61 -24.56
CA ALA A 818 19.55 19.63 -24.54
C ALA A 818 18.94 18.50 -23.70
N ARG A 819 19.70 17.42 -23.40
CA ARG A 819 19.25 16.30 -22.54
C ARG A 819 19.54 16.51 -21.05
N PHE A 820 20.00 17.69 -20.65
CA PHE A 820 20.43 17.95 -19.28
C PHE A 820 19.35 17.52 -18.26
N GLY A 821 19.76 16.86 -17.18
CA GLY A 821 18.85 16.31 -16.16
C GLY A 821 18.25 14.93 -16.47
N ALA A 822 18.40 14.41 -17.69
CA ALA A 822 17.86 13.09 -18.05
C ALA A 822 18.43 11.94 -17.22
N GLU A 823 19.69 12.06 -16.78
CA GLU A 823 20.37 11.05 -15.97
C GLU A 823 19.73 10.89 -14.58
N GLU A 824 19.15 11.96 -14.04
CA GLU A 824 18.46 11.97 -12.76
C GLU A 824 16.97 11.66 -12.92
N GLN A 825 16.30 12.29 -13.89
CA GLN A 825 14.85 12.14 -14.10
C GLN A 825 14.47 10.76 -14.65
N PHE A 826 15.28 10.18 -15.54
CA PHE A 826 15.06 8.85 -16.14
C PHE A 826 15.96 7.77 -15.55
N GLU A 827 16.48 7.97 -14.34
CA GLU A 827 17.37 7.00 -13.68
C GLU A 827 16.69 5.64 -13.51
N ASN A 828 15.38 5.62 -13.27
CA ASN A 828 14.60 4.41 -13.04
C ASN A 828 14.41 3.58 -14.33
N GLU A 829 14.11 4.24 -15.44
CA GLU A 829 14.01 3.67 -16.79
C GLU A 829 15.36 3.07 -17.20
N ALA A 830 16.44 3.83 -17.00
CA ALA A 830 17.80 3.38 -17.30
C ALA A 830 18.20 2.14 -16.47
N LYS A 831 17.77 2.08 -15.20
CA LYS A 831 18.01 0.92 -14.33
C LYS A 831 17.32 -0.36 -14.80
N GLN A 832 16.25 -0.31 -15.60
CA GLN A 832 15.66 -1.52 -16.19
C GLN A 832 16.58 -2.13 -17.25
N ALA A 833 17.20 -1.29 -18.10
CA ALA A 833 18.24 -1.74 -19.04
C ALA A 833 19.41 -2.39 -18.27
N LEU A 834 19.82 -1.74 -17.17
CA LEU A 834 20.89 -2.23 -16.31
C LEU A 834 20.54 -3.56 -15.65
N ARG A 835 19.31 -3.74 -15.17
CA ARG A 835 18.80 -5.01 -14.60
C ARG A 835 18.95 -6.15 -15.59
N LEU A 836 18.54 -5.95 -16.84
CA LEU A 836 18.66 -6.99 -17.86
C LEU A 836 20.13 -7.24 -18.25
N ALA A 837 20.96 -6.19 -18.32
CA ALA A 837 22.40 -6.34 -18.55
C ALA A 837 23.09 -7.14 -17.43
N HIS A 838 22.70 -6.95 -16.17
CA HIS A 838 23.16 -7.74 -15.02
C HIS A 838 22.71 -9.19 -15.11
N PHE A 839 21.43 -9.42 -15.46
CA PHE A 839 20.91 -10.77 -15.67
C PHE A 839 21.73 -11.52 -16.74
N LEU A 840 21.86 -10.93 -17.94
CA LEU A 840 22.63 -11.51 -19.03
C LEU A 840 24.09 -11.74 -18.64
N SER A 841 24.70 -10.78 -17.95
CA SER A 841 26.09 -10.91 -17.50
C SER A 841 26.28 -12.05 -16.50
N SER A 842 25.36 -12.16 -15.53
CA SER A 842 25.38 -13.24 -14.55
C SER A 842 25.15 -14.61 -15.20
N PHE A 843 24.20 -14.71 -16.14
CA PHE A 843 23.87 -15.97 -16.82
C PHE A 843 25.02 -16.46 -17.70
N LEU A 844 25.60 -15.57 -18.53
CA LEU A 844 26.67 -15.92 -19.46
C LEU A 844 28.02 -16.20 -18.77
N GLN A 845 28.22 -15.75 -17.53
CA GLN A 845 29.44 -16.00 -16.76
C GLN A 845 29.30 -17.22 -15.84
N ILE A 846 28.16 -17.41 -15.20
CA ILE A 846 27.96 -18.47 -14.19
C ILE A 846 27.49 -19.79 -14.82
N VAL A 847 26.56 -19.75 -15.78
CA VAL A 847 25.90 -20.94 -16.31
C VAL A 847 26.79 -21.70 -17.31
N ASP A 848 26.71 -23.02 -17.29
CA ASP A 848 27.40 -23.91 -18.22
C ASP A 848 26.47 -25.04 -18.66
N SER A 849 26.08 -25.02 -19.94
CA SER A 849 25.07 -25.94 -20.48
C SER A 849 25.57 -27.39 -20.61
N GLN A 850 26.88 -27.61 -20.55
CA GLN A 850 27.47 -28.95 -20.63
C GLN A 850 27.64 -29.62 -19.27
N GLU A 851 27.35 -28.90 -18.18
CA GLU A 851 27.56 -29.39 -16.83
C GLU A 851 26.55 -30.50 -16.46
N ARG A 852 27.04 -31.51 -15.73
CA ARG A 852 26.21 -32.59 -15.20
C ARG A 852 26.13 -32.45 -13.69
N PHE A 853 24.92 -32.31 -13.16
CA PHE A 853 24.68 -32.23 -11.73
C PHE A 853 24.41 -33.61 -11.12
N ALA A 854 24.56 -33.72 -9.81
CA ALA A 854 24.16 -34.93 -9.08
C ALA A 854 22.64 -35.18 -9.19
N GLU A 855 22.22 -36.45 -9.18
CA GLU A 855 20.86 -36.94 -9.48
C GLU A 855 20.46 -36.78 -10.97
N LEU A 856 19.16 -36.57 -11.24
CA LEU A 856 18.56 -36.40 -12.56
C LEU A 856 18.59 -34.94 -13.05
N ARG A 857 19.43 -34.09 -12.44
CA ARG A 857 19.47 -32.66 -12.74
C ARG A 857 20.22 -32.37 -14.04
N LEU A 858 19.63 -31.54 -14.88
CA LEU A 858 20.24 -30.99 -16.08
C LEU A 858 20.68 -29.56 -15.84
N ALA A 859 21.80 -29.19 -16.45
CA ALA A 859 22.14 -27.80 -16.60
C ALA A 859 21.11 -27.07 -17.46
N ASP A 860 20.96 -25.79 -17.17
CA ASP A 860 20.16 -24.89 -17.98
C ASP A 860 20.74 -24.84 -19.40
N LYS A 861 19.84 -24.90 -20.37
CA LYS A 861 20.18 -24.73 -21.78
C LYS A 861 20.64 -23.28 -22.03
N PRO A 862 21.36 -23.03 -23.15
CA PRO A 862 21.58 -21.67 -23.62
C PRO A 862 20.26 -20.91 -23.79
N LEU A 863 20.32 -19.59 -23.61
CA LEU A 863 19.15 -18.70 -23.72
C LEU A 863 18.48 -18.85 -25.10
N THR A 864 17.15 -18.93 -25.11
CA THR A 864 16.36 -19.06 -26.33
C THR A 864 15.94 -17.70 -26.87
N VAL A 865 15.53 -17.66 -28.15
CA VAL A 865 15.06 -16.42 -28.81
C VAL A 865 13.86 -15.84 -28.06
N ASP A 866 12.89 -16.68 -27.69
CA ASP A 866 11.68 -16.26 -26.97
C ASP A 866 11.98 -15.70 -25.57
N GLN A 867 12.98 -16.25 -24.87
CA GLN A 867 13.40 -15.73 -23.57
C GLN A 867 13.96 -14.30 -23.67
N ILE A 868 14.80 -14.02 -24.67
CA ILE A 868 15.35 -12.66 -24.85
C ILE A 868 14.29 -11.69 -25.36
N MET A 869 13.42 -12.11 -26.29
CA MET A 869 12.29 -11.30 -26.75
C MET A 869 11.32 -10.98 -25.61
N GLY A 870 11.04 -11.96 -24.74
CA GLY A 870 10.22 -11.78 -23.55
C GLY A 870 10.84 -10.80 -22.54
N GLU A 871 12.15 -10.87 -22.32
CA GLU A 871 12.84 -9.92 -21.44
C GLU A 871 12.88 -8.49 -22.01
N ALA A 872 13.00 -8.32 -23.32
CA ALA A 872 12.88 -6.99 -23.93
C ALA A 872 11.44 -6.43 -23.81
N LEU A 873 10.44 -7.28 -24.04
CA LEU A 873 9.03 -6.93 -23.92
C LEU A 873 8.64 -6.56 -22.49
N SER A 874 9.18 -7.27 -21.50
CA SER A 874 8.85 -7.07 -20.10
C SER A 874 9.24 -5.68 -19.57
N ILE A 875 10.31 -5.09 -20.10
CA ILE A 875 10.74 -3.73 -19.77
C ILE A 875 9.68 -2.70 -20.20
N VAL A 876 9.20 -2.81 -21.44
CA VAL A 876 8.16 -1.92 -21.99
C VAL A 876 6.83 -2.09 -21.26
N LEU A 877 6.46 -3.33 -20.92
CA LEU A 877 5.24 -3.62 -20.16
C LEU A 877 5.30 -3.14 -18.71
N GLY A 878 6.49 -3.18 -18.10
CA GLY A 878 6.70 -2.83 -16.71
C GLY A 878 6.74 -1.32 -16.44
N ASN A 879 6.92 -0.47 -17.45
CA ASN A 879 6.96 0.98 -17.31
C ASN A 879 6.36 1.71 -18.52
N THR A 880 5.32 2.51 -18.29
CA THR A 880 4.64 3.29 -19.33
C THR A 880 5.49 4.43 -19.91
N ARG A 881 6.51 4.93 -19.18
CA ARG A 881 7.45 5.95 -19.69
C ARG A 881 8.46 5.36 -20.69
N VAL A 882 8.62 4.05 -20.72
CA VAL A 882 9.48 3.38 -21.70
C VAL A 882 8.69 3.15 -22.99
N ARG A 883 9.10 3.82 -24.06
CA ARG A 883 8.50 3.64 -25.39
C ARG A 883 9.02 2.40 -26.11
N GLY A 884 10.29 2.07 -25.91
CA GLY A 884 10.90 0.87 -26.49
C GLY A 884 12.11 0.38 -25.72
N ALA A 885 12.40 -0.91 -25.85
CA ALA A 885 13.55 -1.57 -25.25
C ALA A 885 14.13 -2.61 -26.21
N GLY A 886 15.46 -2.73 -26.26
CA GLY A 886 16.14 -3.64 -27.19
C GLY A 886 17.29 -4.37 -26.55
N VAL A 887 17.57 -5.58 -27.04
CA VAL A 887 18.76 -6.36 -26.68
C VAL A 887 19.56 -6.62 -27.95
N PHE A 888 20.76 -6.08 -28.03
CA PHE A 888 21.62 -6.12 -29.21
C PHE A 888 22.82 -7.00 -28.94
N TRP A 889 22.93 -8.12 -29.65
CA TRP A 889 24.07 -9.04 -29.50
C TRP A 889 25.20 -8.66 -30.45
N ASP A 890 26.44 -8.90 -30.05
CA ASP A 890 27.58 -8.78 -30.97
C ASP A 890 27.58 -9.91 -32.00
N LEU A 891 28.38 -9.75 -33.05
CA LEU A 891 28.49 -10.70 -34.15
C LEU A 891 28.79 -12.13 -33.64
N ASN A 892 27.95 -13.10 -34.01
CA ASN A 892 28.03 -14.51 -33.58
C ASN A 892 28.04 -14.70 -32.05
N ALA A 893 27.59 -13.74 -31.27
CA ALA A 893 27.56 -13.85 -29.81
C ALA A 893 26.37 -14.68 -29.30
N PHE A 894 25.27 -14.71 -30.06
CA PHE A 894 24.07 -15.49 -29.73
C PHE A 894 24.08 -16.87 -30.45
N PRO A 895 23.67 -17.97 -29.80
CA PRO A 895 23.71 -19.30 -30.41
C PRO A 895 22.87 -19.40 -31.70
N ASN A 896 23.42 -20.06 -32.72
CA ASN A 896 22.78 -20.33 -34.02
C ASN A 896 22.31 -19.09 -34.82
N HIS A 897 22.78 -17.89 -34.48
CA HIS A 897 22.45 -16.65 -35.17
C HIS A 897 23.70 -15.82 -35.42
N THR A 898 23.82 -15.24 -36.63
CA THR A 898 24.92 -14.32 -36.95
C THR A 898 24.72 -12.96 -36.32
N LEU A 899 23.49 -12.45 -36.42
CA LEU A 899 23.01 -11.21 -35.81
C LEU A 899 21.69 -11.51 -35.11
N PHE A 900 21.50 -10.95 -33.93
CA PHE A 900 20.25 -11.06 -33.18
C PHE A 900 20.03 -9.77 -32.39
N ALA A 901 18.93 -9.07 -32.69
CA ALA A 901 18.64 -7.79 -32.06
C ALA A 901 17.13 -7.55 -31.89
N PRO A 902 16.46 -8.27 -30.96
CA PRO A 902 15.06 -8.03 -30.66
C PRO A 902 14.85 -6.64 -30.05
N TYR A 903 13.92 -5.89 -30.62
CA TYR A 903 13.50 -4.58 -30.17
C TYR A 903 11.98 -4.57 -29.93
N ALA A 904 11.58 -4.42 -28.68
CA ALA A 904 10.20 -4.30 -28.25
C ALA A 904 9.80 -2.83 -28.16
N TYR A 905 8.57 -2.49 -28.57
CA TYR A 905 8.05 -1.12 -28.51
C TYR A 905 6.53 -1.07 -28.42
N SER A 906 6.03 0.04 -27.91
CA SER A 906 4.61 0.39 -27.93
C SER A 906 4.36 1.61 -28.81
N LYS A 907 3.27 1.58 -29.59
CA LYS A 907 2.81 2.74 -30.38
C LYS A 907 1.87 3.66 -29.60
N GLU A 908 1.25 3.15 -28.56
CA GLU A 908 0.29 3.85 -27.71
C GLU A 908 0.87 3.93 -26.29
N ALA A 909 0.69 5.05 -25.58
CA ALA A 909 1.16 5.18 -24.19
C ALA A 909 0.41 4.26 -23.23
N PHE A 910 -0.89 4.07 -23.49
CA PHE A 910 -1.81 3.29 -22.66
C PHE A 910 -2.53 2.27 -23.54
N GLY A 911 -1.87 1.15 -23.81
CA GLY A 911 -2.41 0.10 -24.67
C GLY A 911 -2.01 -1.29 -24.20
N ARG A 912 -2.81 -2.31 -24.58
CA ARG A 912 -2.52 -3.74 -24.32
C ARG A 912 -1.90 -4.44 -25.56
N LYS A 913 -1.45 -3.65 -26.54
CA LYS A 913 -0.91 -4.12 -27.83
C LYS A 913 0.53 -3.67 -27.98
N PHE A 914 1.42 -4.63 -28.15
CA PHE A 914 2.85 -4.41 -28.22
C PHE A 914 3.44 -5.04 -29.47
N ASN A 915 4.60 -4.54 -29.89
CA ASN A 915 5.31 -5.06 -31.04
C ASN A 915 6.73 -5.44 -30.65
N ILE A 916 7.26 -6.47 -31.31
CA ILE A 916 8.66 -6.88 -31.23
C ILE A 916 9.16 -7.08 -32.66
N ASP A 917 10.23 -6.37 -33.02
CA ASP A 917 10.91 -6.53 -34.31
C ASP A 917 12.36 -6.97 -34.04
N ASP A 918 12.81 -8.04 -34.69
CA ASP A 918 14.23 -8.36 -34.75
C ASP A 918 14.92 -7.49 -35.82
N LEU A 919 15.77 -6.58 -35.36
CA LEU A 919 16.48 -5.60 -36.19
C LEU A 919 17.56 -6.25 -37.06
N ALA A 920 17.91 -7.51 -36.82
CA ALA A 920 18.78 -8.29 -37.69
C ALA A 920 18.19 -8.55 -39.10
N ARG A 921 16.90 -8.26 -39.32
CA ARG A 921 16.25 -8.32 -40.64
C ARG A 921 16.87 -7.37 -41.68
N ILE A 922 17.41 -6.24 -41.23
CA ILE A 922 17.78 -5.15 -42.13
C ILE A 922 19.07 -5.53 -42.87
N ASN A 923 18.94 -5.96 -44.12
CA ASN A 923 20.04 -6.39 -44.99
C ASN A 923 20.90 -5.22 -45.53
N ASP A 924 20.58 -3.98 -45.18
CA ASP A 924 21.32 -2.79 -45.59
C ASP A 924 22.50 -2.55 -44.64
N THR A 925 23.73 -2.57 -45.17
CA THR A 925 24.97 -2.51 -44.40
C THR A 925 25.03 -1.28 -43.49
N ASP A 926 24.49 -0.15 -43.95
CA ASP A 926 24.54 1.10 -43.20
C ASP A 926 23.50 1.16 -42.08
N LYS A 927 22.43 0.35 -42.18
CA LYS A 927 21.33 0.30 -41.22
C LYS A 927 21.45 -0.82 -40.18
N VAL A 928 22.50 -1.64 -40.25
CA VAL A 928 22.80 -2.65 -39.24
C VAL A 928 23.06 -1.97 -37.89
N TYR A 929 22.46 -2.49 -36.82
CA TYR A 929 22.57 -1.91 -35.47
C TYR A 929 24.02 -1.84 -34.96
N LEU A 930 24.92 -2.71 -35.44
CA LEU A 930 26.34 -2.71 -35.11
C LEU A 930 27.04 -1.38 -35.48
N ASN A 931 26.55 -0.70 -36.51
CA ASN A 931 27.11 0.57 -36.98
C ASN A 931 26.53 1.80 -36.24
N LYS A 932 25.51 1.60 -35.40
CA LYS A 932 24.90 2.67 -34.62
C LYS A 932 25.89 3.17 -33.55
N PRO A 933 25.87 4.48 -33.23
CA PRO A 933 26.87 5.10 -32.34
C PRO A 933 26.92 4.43 -30.96
N PHE A 934 25.76 4.15 -30.37
CA PHE A 934 25.66 3.51 -29.04
C PHE A 934 26.41 2.18 -28.97
N PHE A 935 26.30 1.34 -30.01
CA PHE A 935 26.91 0.02 -30.02
C PHE A 935 28.41 0.12 -30.26
N ARG A 936 28.82 0.94 -31.24
CA ARG A 936 30.23 1.13 -31.60
C ARG A 936 31.04 1.75 -30.45
N GLU A 937 30.50 2.76 -29.79
CA GLU A 937 31.17 3.44 -28.68
C GLU A 937 31.31 2.52 -27.46
N LEU A 938 30.25 1.82 -27.07
CA LEU A 938 30.32 0.85 -25.97
C LEU A 938 31.27 -0.30 -26.29
N LYS A 939 31.20 -0.88 -27.49
CA LYS A 939 32.11 -1.94 -27.91
C LYS A 939 33.57 -1.47 -27.88
N SER A 940 33.85 -0.27 -28.39
CA SER A 940 35.21 0.30 -28.37
C SER A 940 35.69 0.60 -26.97
N ARG A 941 34.82 1.13 -26.09
CA ARG A 941 35.16 1.47 -24.71
C ARG A 941 35.53 0.22 -23.91
N TRP A 942 34.74 -0.84 -24.07
CA TRP A 942 34.87 -2.07 -23.28
C TRP A 942 35.70 -3.16 -23.95
N ALA A 943 36.33 -2.89 -25.09
CA ALA A 943 37.26 -3.82 -25.74
C ALA A 943 38.52 -4.06 -24.90
N THR A 944 38.97 -3.07 -24.12
CA THR A 944 40.20 -3.14 -23.31
C THR A 944 39.98 -2.89 -21.82
N ASN A 945 38.94 -2.13 -21.44
CA ASN A 945 38.78 -1.63 -20.07
C ASN A 945 37.81 -2.48 -19.23
N LEU A 946 38.09 -3.77 -19.03
CA LEU A 946 37.18 -4.69 -18.29
C LEU A 946 37.40 -4.71 -16.77
N GLU A 947 38.40 -3.98 -16.28
CA GLU A 947 38.74 -3.94 -14.84
C GLU A 947 37.86 -2.97 -14.04
N GLU A 948 37.32 -1.93 -14.69
CA GLU A 948 36.37 -0.97 -14.07
C GLU A 948 35.02 -1.61 -13.69
N LEU A 949 34.69 -2.79 -14.23
CA LEU A 949 33.42 -3.45 -13.95
C LEU A 949 33.33 -3.90 -12.49
N GLU A 950 32.15 -3.68 -11.90
CA GLU A 950 31.88 -4.07 -10.52
C GLU A 950 31.78 -5.59 -10.42
N LYS A 951 32.43 -6.13 -9.39
CA LYS A 951 32.43 -7.57 -9.10
C LYS A 951 31.37 -7.88 -8.05
N PHE A 952 30.42 -8.75 -8.41
CA PHE A 952 29.37 -9.25 -7.53
C PHE A 952 29.65 -10.68 -7.12
N TYR A 953 29.56 -10.97 -5.82
CA TYR A 953 29.71 -12.32 -5.29
C TYR A 953 28.33 -12.91 -5.00
N VAL A 954 28.09 -14.12 -5.50
CA VAL A 954 26.81 -14.81 -5.35
C VAL A 954 26.99 -16.07 -4.52
N LYS A 955 26.19 -16.25 -3.47
CA LYS A 955 26.16 -17.44 -2.62
C LYS A 955 24.85 -18.17 -2.89
N ILE A 956 24.86 -19.09 -3.85
CA ILE A 956 23.65 -19.84 -4.25
C ILE A 956 23.52 -21.12 -3.41
N LYS A 957 22.35 -21.32 -2.78
CA LYS A 957 21.96 -22.56 -2.10
C LYS A 957 20.71 -23.14 -2.77
N ILE A 958 20.90 -24.27 -3.44
CA ILE A 958 19.85 -24.99 -4.16
C ILE A 958 19.32 -26.14 -3.31
N ARG A 959 18.14 -26.67 -3.64
CA ARG A 959 17.61 -27.90 -3.02
C ARG A 959 18.52 -29.11 -3.25
N SER A 960 18.56 -30.00 -2.27
CA SER A 960 19.37 -31.22 -2.33
C SER A 960 18.78 -32.31 -3.20
N ASN A 961 17.46 -32.48 -3.18
CA ASN A 961 16.67 -33.46 -3.93
C ASN A 961 15.39 -32.83 -4.50
N SER A 962 14.71 -33.53 -5.40
CA SER A 962 13.46 -33.04 -6.03
C SER A 962 12.32 -32.80 -5.04
N THR A 963 12.31 -33.51 -3.91
CA THR A 963 11.29 -33.37 -2.86
C THR A 963 11.51 -32.17 -1.93
N GLY A 964 12.67 -31.49 -1.99
CA GLY A 964 12.91 -30.23 -1.29
C GLY A 964 13.18 -30.36 0.21
N THR A 965 13.93 -31.37 0.65
CA THR A 965 14.14 -31.66 2.09
C THR A 965 15.18 -30.78 2.80
N TYR A 966 16.28 -30.43 2.12
CA TYR A 966 17.34 -29.57 2.68
C TYR A 966 18.04 -28.79 1.56
N LYS A 967 18.76 -27.73 1.93
CA LYS A 967 19.54 -26.91 1.01
C LYS A 967 20.98 -27.40 0.95
N ARG A 968 21.59 -27.36 -0.24
CA ARG A 968 23.02 -27.60 -0.46
C ARG A 968 23.62 -26.39 -1.18
N ARG A 969 24.83 -26.02 -0.81
CA ARG A 969 25.58 -24.96 -1.50
C ARG A 969 25.84 -25.38 -2.94
N TYR A 970 25.68 -24.47 -3.88
CA TYR A 970 26.12 -24.67 -5.25
C TYR A 970 27.65 -24.76 -5.28
N GLU A 971 28.19 -25.90 -5.72
CA GLU A 971 29.58 -26.30 -5.47
C GLU A 971 30.60 -25.70 -6.44
N ARG A 972 30.15 -25.04 -7.52
CA ARG A 972 31.06 -24.48 -8.52
C ARG A 972 31.63 -23.15 -8.04
N TYR A 973 32.96 -23.08 -8.02
CA TYR A 973 33.72 -21.85 -7.82
C TYR A 973 34.39 -21.46 -9.14
N PRO A 974 34.41 -20.17 -9.51
CA PRO A 974 33.82 -19.04 -8.79
C PRO A 974 32.32 -18.83 -9.07
N VAL A 975 31.58 -18.47 -8.02
CA VAL A 975 30.22 -17.87 -8.14
C VAL A 975 30.32 -16.37 -7.94
N TRP A 976 31.04 -15.71 -8.84
CA TRP A 976 31.05 -14.26 -8.97
C TRP A 976 30.89 -13.89 -10.44
N PHE A 977 30.37 -12.70 -10.71
CA PHE A 977 30.28 -12.14 -12.06
C PHE A 977 30.66 -10.66 -12.03
N ARG A 978 31.08 -10.14 -13.18
CA ARG A 978 31.30 -8.70 -13.37
C ARG A 978 30.16 -8.09 -14.18
N ALA A 979 29.70 -6.92 -13.76
CA ALA A 979 28.60 -6.19 -14.41
C ALA A 979 28.86 -4.67 -14.39
N PRO A 980 28.23 -3.91 -15.31
CA PRO A 980 28.37 -2.46 -15.37
C PRO A 980 27.64 -1.74 -14.23
N ASN A 981 28.01 -0.48 -13.96
CA ASN A 981 27.18 0.44 -13.17
C ASN A 981 26.44 1.41 -14.12
N ILE A 982 25.55 2.27 -13.60
CA ILE A 982 24.79 3.22 -14.42
C ILE A 982 25.69 4.21 -15.19
N SER A 983 26.82 4.61 -14.60
CA SER A 983 27.83 5.48 -15.23
C SER A 983 28.61 4.82 -16.37
N HIS A 984 28.56 3.48 -16.47
CA HIS A 984 29.20 2.70 -17.53
C HIS A 984 28.35 2.62 -18.79
N GLY A 985 27.07 3.01 -18.70
CA GLY A 985 26.17 3.10 -19.82
C GLY A 985 26.46 4.29 -20.73
N TRP A 986 25.68 4.38 -21.80
CA TRP A 986 25.77 5.42 -22.81
C TRP A 986 24.40 6.08 -22.97
N TRP A 987 24.38 7.41 -23.01
CA TRP A 987 23.19 8.21 -23.26
C TRP A 987 23.28 8.82 -24.66
N SER A 988 22.21 8.67 -25.44
CA SER A 988 22.12 9.34 -26.74
C SER A 988 21.95 10.84 -26.56
N ALA A 989 22.31 11.62 -27.59
CA ALA A 989 21.69 12.93 -27.73
C ALA A 989 20.20 12.75 -28.09
N PRO A 990 19.32 13.73 -27.81
CA PRO A 990 17.92 13.65 -28.22
C PRO A 990 17.84 13.61 -29.75
N TYR A 991 17.08 12.67 -30.31
CA TYR A 991 16.90 12.56 -31.75
C TYR A 991 15.45 12.26 -32.11
N PHE A 992 15.02 12.69 -33.29
CA PHE A 992 13.69 12.34 -33.79
C PHE A 992 13.74 11.01 -34.55
N ASP A 993 12.87 10.08 -34.15
CA ASP A 993 12.78 8.76 -34.77
C ASP A 993 11.86 8.75 -36.01
N CYS A 994 12.38 9.14 -37.17
CA CYS A 994 11.58 9.31 -38.40
C CYS A 994 11.32 8.02 -39.19
N ASP A 995 12.27 7.09 -39.13
CA ASP A 995 12.22 5.81 -39.83
C ASP A 995 11.92 4.63 -38.89
N GLY A 996 11.90 4.87 -37.58
CA GLY A 996 11.70 3.84 -36.59
C GLY A 996 10.27 3.74 -36.10
N PHE A 997 10.15 3.43 -34.82
CA PHE A 997 8.96 2.85 -34.24
C PHE A 997 8.10 3.86 -33.50
N HIS A 998 8.70 4.99 -33.09
CA HIS A 998 8.09 5.92 -32.14
C HIS A 998 7.52 7.18 -32.80
N ASN A 999 8.07 7.62 -33.93
CA ASN A 999 7.65 8.85 -34.62
C ASN A 999 7.64 10.09 -33.71
N ALA A 1000 8.60 10.17 -32.78
CA ALA A 1000 8.69 11.22 -31.78
C ALA A 1000 10.15 11.58 -31.48
N TRP A 1001 10.35 12.70 -30.79
CA TRP A 1001 11.63 13.03 -30.16
C TRP A 1001 11.90 12.07 -29.01
N VAL A 1002 13.00 11.34 -29.08
CA VAL A 1002 13.34 10.30 -28.11
C VAL A 1002 14.77 10.44 -27.61
N LEU A 1003 14.99 9.86 -26.44
CA LEU A 1003 16.30 9.71 -25.80
C LEU A 1003 16.51 8.23 -25.49
N THR A 1004 17.71 7.71 -25.76
CA THR A 1004 18.03 6.30 -25.50
C THR A 1004 19.18 6.15 -24.52
N TYR A 1005 18.99 5.33 -23.50
CA TYR A 1005 20.05 4.83 -22.63
C TYR A 1005 20.44 3.42 -23.03
N ALA A 1006 21.73 3.10 -23.02
CA ALA A 1006 22.29 1.83 -23.45
C ALA A 1006 23.31 1.28 -22.44
N ALA A 1007 23.10 0.06 -21.95
CA ALA A 1007 23.95 -0.61 -20.97
C ALA A 1007 24.65 -1.85 -21.58
N PRO A 1008 25.98 -2.00 -21.46
CA PRO A 1008 26.71 -3.14 -22.01
C PRO A 1008 26.53 -4.40 -21.15
N PHE A 1009 26.61 -5.59 -21.73
CA PHE A 1009 26.64 -6.85 -20.98
C PHE A 1009 27.76 -7.78 -21.45
N PHE A 1010 28.22 -8.62 -20.53
CA PHE A 1010 29.48 -9.35 -20.66
C PHE A 1010 29.30 -10.85 -20.42
N GLY A 1011 30.03 -11.66 -21.18
CA GLY A 1011 30.02 -13.11 -21.03
C GLY A 1011 31.42 -13.68 -21.08
N LEU A 1012 31.55 -14.97 -20.82
CA LEU A 1012 32.81 -15.66 -21.04
C LEU A 1012 33.06 -15.91 -22.53
N ASP A 1013 34.33 -15.97 -22.91
CA ASP A 1013 34.74 -16.46 -24.22
C ASP A 1013 34.41 -17.96 -24.39
N SER A 1014 34.47 -18.48 -25.62
CA SER A 1014 34.21 -19.88 -25.97
C SER A 1014 35.08 -20.87 -25.19
N ILE A 1015 36.31 -20.46 -24.82
CA ILE A 1015 37.27 -21.24 -24.01
C ILE A 1015 37.05 -21.03 -22.50
N ARG A 1016 36.18 -20.08 -22.11
CA ARG A 1016 35.84 -19.71 -20.73
C ARG A 1016 37.00 -19.18 -19.88
N GLU A 1017 37.99 -18.55 -20.48
CA GLU A 1017 39.16 -18.00 -19.79
C GLU A 1017 39.03 -16.51 -19.43
N ALA A 1018 38.55 -15.70 -20.39
CA ALA A 1018 38.41 -14.25 -20.26
C ALA A 1018 36.95 -13.80 -20.40
N ILE A 1019 36.65 -12.67 -19.74
CA ILE A 1019 35.40 -11.95 -19.91
C ILE A 1019 35.50 -11.15 -21.20
N VAL A 1020 34.45 -11.18 -22.01
CA VAL A 1020 34.35 -10.45 -23.27
C VAL A 1020 33.02 -9.72 -23.35
N PHE A 1021 33.04 -8.58 -24.06
CA PHE A 1021 31.82 -7.87 -24.43
C PHE A 1021 30.93 -8.78 -25.32
N LYS A 1022 29.65 -8.90 -24.98
CA LYS A 1022 28.70 -9.75 -25.72
C LYS A 1022 27.57 -8.95 -26.39
N GLY A 1023 27.29 -7.74 -25.91
CA GLY A 1023 26.22 -6.92 -26.48
C GLY A 1023 25.80 -5.75 -25.59
N VAL A 1024 24.67 -5.15 -25.93
CA VAL A 1024 24.10 -3.96 -25.29
C VAL A 1024 22.59 -4.14 -25.09
N VAL A 1025 22.07 -3.69 -23.95
CA VAL A 1025 20.63 -3.51 -23.72
C VAL A 1025 20.31 -2.03 -23.82
N SER A 1026 19.29 -1.62 -24.58
CA SER A 1026 18.85 -0.23 -24.67
C SER A 1026 17.42 -0.05 -24.16
N VAL A 1027 17.15 1.15 -23.63
CA VAL A 1027 15.81 1.62 -23.29
C VAL A 1027 15.64 3.03 -23.87
N THR A 1028 14.49 3.27 -24.49
CA THR A 1028 14.14 4.50 -25.20
C THR A 1028 12.95 5.17 -24.53
N MET A 1029 13.11 6.45 -24.19
CA MET A 1029 12.12 7.31 -23.54
C MET A 1029 11.76 8.46 -24.46
N GLU A 1030 10.58 9.05 -24.27
CA GLU A 1030 10.14 10.23 -25.02
C GLU A 1030 10.73 11.50 -24.40
N LEU A 1031 11.25 12.40 -25.24
CA LEU A 1031 11.85 13.65 -24.78
C LEU A 1031 10.81 14.56 -24.10
N LYS A 1032 9.54 14.46 -24.52
CA LYS A 1032 8.42 15.25 -23.96
C LYS A 1032 8.32 15.15 -22.44
N ASP A 1033 8.65 13.98 -21.89
CA ASP A 1033 8.55 13.68 -20.45
C ASP A 1033 9.73 14.24 -19.63
N LEU A 1034 10.76 14.82 -20.29
CA LEU A 1034 11.92 15.41 -19.62
C LEU A 1034 11.64 16.86 -19.24
N ASP A 1035 11.72 17.19 -17.96
CA ASP A 1035 11.60 18.57 -17.48
C ASP A 1035 12.87 19.37 -17.74
N VAL A 1036 12.71 20.59 -18.26
CA VAL A 1036 13.80 21.51 -18.58
C VAL A 1036 14.20 22.36 -17.36
N ASN A 1037 15.51 22.45 -17.09
CA ASN A 1037 16.04 23.36 -16.07
C ASN A 1037 16.63 24.64 -16.69
N GLN A 1038 15.90 25.76 -16.55
CA GLN A 1038 16.31 27.06 -17.07
C GLN A 1038 17.09 27.93 -16.08
N CYS A 1039 17.22 27.48 -14.83
CA CYS A 1039 17.86 28.26 -13.78
C CYS A 1039 19.37 28.40 -14.01
N SER A 1040 19.97 29.37 -13.33
CA SER A 1040 21.42 29.59 -13.38
C SER A 1040 22.18 28.45 -12.71
N ASP A 1041 23.26 27.99 -13.34
CA ASP A 1041 24.16 26.96 -12.80
C ASP A 1041 25.63 27.34 -13.09
N ASN A 1042 26.57 26.54 -12.57
CA ASN A 1042 27.99 26.70 -12.78
C ASN A 1042 28.34 26.69 -14.28
N PHE A 1043 29.31 27.51 -14.67
CA PHE A 1043 29.71 27.67 -16.06
C PHE A 1043 30.12 26.36 -16.75
N TYR A 1044 30.77 25.44 -16.01
CA TYR A 1044 31.28 24.17 -16.54
C TYR A 1044 30.21 23.09 -16.74
N VAL A 1045 28.98 23.28 -16.24
CA VAL A 1045 27.89 22.32 -16.44
C VAL A 1045 27.26 22.58 -17.82
N GLU A 1046 27.22 21.55 -18.66
CA GLU A 1046 26.63 21.59 -19.99
C GLU A 1046 25.10 21.49 -19.88
N ASN A 1047 24.41 22.62 -20.04
CA ASN A 1047 22.95 22.70 -20.08
C ASN A 1047 22.57 23.75 -21.13
N ALA A 1048 21.79 23.34 -22.12
CA ALA A 1048 21.32 24.21 -23.21
C ALA A 1048 20.44 25.37 -22.71
N PHE A 1049 19.78 25.18 -21.57
CA PHE A 1049 18.74 26.06 -21.05
C PHE A 1049 19.20 26.93 -19.88
N LYS A 1050 20.42 26.74 -19.37
CA LYS A 1050 20.93 27.50 -18.22
C LYS A 1050 20.91 29.00 -18.50
N ASN A 1051 20.59 29.79 -17.48
CA ASN A 1051 20.47 31.26 -17.58
C ASN A 1051 19.41 31.74 -18.58
N SER A 1052 18.48 30.88 -19.02
CA SER A 1052 17.39 31.30 -19.92
C SER A 1052 16.14 31.75 -19.17
N HIS A 1053 16.09 31.65 -17.84
CA HIS A 1053 14.97 32.12 -17.05
C HIS A 1053 14.74 33.64 -17.19
N LYS A 1054 13.49 34.08 -17.05
CA LYS A 1054 13.06 35.49 -17.19
C LYS A 1054 12.70 36.14 -15.86
N CYS A 1055 13.15 35.58 -14.74
CA CYS A 1055 13.02 36.21 -13.43
C CYS A 1055 13.68 37.60 -13.37
N ASP A 1056 13.07 38.50 -12.62
CA ASP A 1056 13.62 39.82 -12.33
C ASP A 1056 14.89 39.74 -11.46
N ARG A 1057 15.71 40.81 -11.41
CA ARG A 1057 16.92 40.84 -10.59
C ARG A 1057 16.65 40.74 -9.09
N ASN A 1058 15.44 41.06 -8.65
CA ASN A 1058 15.03 40.97 -7.25
C ASN A 1058 14.50 39.57 -6.87
N SER A 1059 14.44 38.63 -7.82
CA SER A 1059 14.02 37.25 -7.61
C SER A 1059 15.07 36.26 -8.15
N TYR A 1060 15.04 35.04 -7.63
CA TYR A 1060 15.89 33.94 -8.07
C TYR A 1060 15.05 32.78 -8.60
N CYS A 1061 15.63 32.01 -9.49
CA CYS A 1061 14.97 30.89 -10.17
C CYS A 1061 15.05 29.61 -9.33
N VAL A 1062 13.95 28.86 -9.26
CA VAL A 1062 13.90 27.49 -8.72
C VAL A 1062 13.16 26.60 -9.72
N PRO A 1063 13.72 25.47 -10.16
CA PRO A 1063 13.08 24.60 -11.15
C PRO A 1063 11.84 23.91 -10.57
N ILE A 1064 10.84 23.65 -11.41
CA ILE A 1064 9.61 22.91 -11.11
C ILE A 1064 9.58 21.68 -12.01
N LEU A 1065 9.33 20.51 -11.42
CA LEU A 1065 9.17 19.24 -12.15
C LEU A 1065 7.71 19.02 -12.58
N GLY A 1066 7.47 18.24 -13.63
CA GLY A 1066 6.16 17.89 -14.17
C GLY A 1066 5.61 18.84 -15.23
N ARG A 1067 6.44 19.67 -15.85
CA ARG A 1067 6.06 20.59 -16.96
C ARG A 1067 6.51 20.10 -18.33
N GLY A 1068 7.30 19.01 -18.38
CA GLY A 1068 7.80 18.40 -19.60
C GLY A 1068 8.84 19.27 -20.31
N PHE A 1069 9.06 18.93 -21.58
CA PHE A 1069 10.09 19.57 -22.42
C PHE A 1069 9.63 20.91 -23.00
N ASP A 1070 9.31 21.86 -22.13
CA ASP A 1070 8.90 23.21 -22.49
C ASP A 1070 9.54 24.27 -21.57
N VAL A 1071 9.53 25.53 -22.01
CA VAL A 1071 10.01 26.67 -21.22
C VAL A 1071 8.96 27.12 -20.19
N GLY A 1072 9.43 27.82 -19.17
CA GLY A 1072 8.64 28.20 -18.00
C GLY A 1072 8.64 27.14 -16.91
N GLY A 1073 9.49 26.11 -16.99
CA GLY A 1073 9.68 25.03 -16.00
C GLY A 1073 10.24 25.46 -14.63
N TYR A 1074 9.93 26.66 -14.15
CA TYR A 1074 10.53 27.25 -12.95
C TYR A 1074 9.58 28.22 -12.24
N GLN A 1075 9.92 28.57 -11.01
CA GLN A 1075 9.33 29.69 -10.26
C GLN A 1075 10.36 30.76 -9.96
N CYS A 1076 9.93 32.02 -9.98
CA CYS A 1076 10.73 33.15 -9.52
C CYS A 1076 10.38 33.47 -8.06
N SER A 1077 11.24 33.03 -7.15
CA SER A 1077 11.12 33.27 -5.71
C SER A 1077 11.84 34.56 -5.32
N CYS A 1078 11.28 35.36 -4.41
CA CYS A 1078 11.90 36.62 -4.01
C CYS A 1078 13.21 36.42 -3.26
N MET A 1079 14.24 37.22 -3.59
CA MET A 1079 15.51 37.21 -2.86
C MET A 1079 15.35 37.74 -1.43
N GLN A 1080 16.35 37.48 -0.58
CA GLN A 1080 16.39 38.01 0.77
C GLN A 1080 16.28 39.54 0.78
N GLY A 1081 15.44 40.07 1.68
CA GLY A 1081 15.16 41.50 1.77
C GLY A 1081 14.13 41.99 0.74
N TYR A 1082 13.58 41.10 -0.10
CA TYR A 1082 12.45 41.37 -0.98
C TYR A 1082 11.22 40.55 -0.57
N GLU A 1083 10.03 41.03 -0.92
CA GLU A 1083 8.76 40.39 -0.60
C GLU A 1083 7.83 40.34 -1.82
N TYR A 1084 6.97 39.32 -1.83
CA TYR A 1084 5.94 39.15 -2.84
C TYR A 1084 4.82 40.17 -2.61
N PRO A 1085 4.50 41.04 -3.59
CA PRO A 1085 3.65 42.20 -3.33
C PRO A 1085 2.14 41.93 -3.41
N TYR A 1086 1.70 40.77 -3.92
CA TYR A 1086 0.30 40.52 -4.26
C TYR A 1086 -0.44 39.61 -3.25
N ASP A 1087 -1.76 39.79 -3.15
CA ASP A 1087 -2.65 38.95 -2.32
C ASP A 1087 -3.45 37.97 -3.18
N ASN A 1088 -2.80 36.89 -3.63
CA ASN A 1088 -3.40 35.85 -4.47
C ASN A 1088 -3.14 34.42 -3.96
N GLY A 1089 -2.70 34.27 -2.71
CA GLY A 1089 -2.41 32.97 -2.10
C GLY A 1089 -1.11 32.31 -2.58
N ILE A 1090 -0.29 33.00 -3.37
CA ILE A 1090 0.99 32.49 -3.89
C ILE A 1090 2.15 33.36 -3.33
N THR A 1091 3.36 32.79 -3.27
CA THR A 1091 4.58 33.46 -2.75
C THR A 1091 5.67 33.69 -3.79
N PHE A 1092 5.44 33.27 -5.03
CA PHE A 1092 6.38 33.32 -6.16
C PHE A 1092 5.65 33.72 -7.45
N PHE A 1093 6.40 34.05 -8.49
CA PHE A 1093 5.86 34.20 -9.84
C PHE A 1093 6.08 32.92 -10.64
N ASP A 1094 5.02 32.43 -11.27
CA ASP A 1094 5.08 31.26 -12.14
C ASP A 1094 5.89 31.56 -13.41
N GLY A 1095 6.92 30.74 -13.70
CA GLY A 1095 7.76 30.85 -14.88
C GLY A 1095 7.00 30.82 -16.20
N GLN A 1096 5.94 30.01 -16.35
CA GLN A 1096 5.14 29.99 -17.59
C GLN A 1096 4.46 31.34 -17.85
N LEU A 1097 3.92 31.96 -16.78
CA LEU A 1097 3.34 33.30 -16.86
C LEU A 1097 4.42 34.35 -17.20
N VAL A 1098 5.58 34.27 -16.55
CA VAL A 1098 6.70 35.19 -16.78
C VAL A 1098 7.22 35.09 -18.21
N GLU A 1099 7.40 33.87 -18.76
CA GLU A 1099 7.80 33.65 -20.15
C GLU A 1099 6.74 34.18 -21.13
N ALA A 1100 5.45 33.90 -20.91
CA ALA A 1100 4.37 34.37 -21.78
C ALA A 1100 4.28 35.90 -21.81
N GLU A 1101 4.32 36.56 -20.64
CA GLU A 1101 4.29 38.02 -20.55
C GLU A 1101 5.57 38.66 -21.11
N PHE A 1102 6.72 37.99 -21.00
CA PHE A 1102 7.96 38.40 -21.65
C PHE A 1102 7.88 38.27 -23.18
N MET A 1103 7.28 37.20 -23.71
CA MET A 1103 7.06 37.07 -25.15
C MET A 1103 6.09 38.13 -25.68
N ASN A 1104 5.06 38.50 -24.92
CA ASN A 1104 4.22 39.66 -25.25
C ASN A 1104 5.03 40.96 -25.28
N LEU A 1105 5.95 41.15 -24.33
CA LEU A 1105 6.89 42.26 -24.31
C LEU A 1105 7.78 42.24 -25.56
N VAL A 1106 8.34 41.10 -25.98
CA VAL A 1106 9.18 40.99 -27.17
C VAL A 1106 8.38 41.21 -28.47
N LEU A 1107 7.11 40.82 -28.53
CA LEU A 1107 6.26 40.98 -29.73
C LEU A 1107 5.51 42.31 -29.82
N ASP A 1108 5.79 43.26 -28.92
CA ASP A 1108 5.12 44.57 -28.83
C ASP A 1108 3.61 44.49 -28.61
N LYS A 1109 3.20 43.49 -27.84
CA LYS A 1109 1.82 43.32 -27.38
C LYS A 1109 1.68 43.91 -25.97
N LYS A 1110 0.43 44.13 -25.55
CA LYS A 1110 0.12 44.55 -24.19
C LYS A 1110 0.62 43.48 -23.21
N THR A 1111 1.33 43.88 -22.16
CA THR A 1111 2.05 42.98 -21.24
C THR A 1111 1.97 43.50 -19.80
N ARG A 1112 2.07 42.58 -18.83
CA ARG A 1112 2.18 42.90 -17.40
C ARG A 1112 3.55 42.56 -16.81
N TYR A 1113 4.56 42.32 -17.65
CA TYR A 1113 5.88 41.84 -17.23
C TYR A 1113 6.58 42.73 -16.19
N ASP A 1114 6.48 44.08 -16.29
CA ASP A 1114 7.08 45.00 -15.31
C ASP A 1114 6.52 44.85 -13.88
N LEU A 1115 5.32 44.28 -13.76
CA LEU A 1115 4.65 44.02 -12.47
C LEU A 1115 5.11 42.70 -11.83
N LEU A 1116 5.73 41.80 -12.59
CA LEU A 1116 6.19 40.49 -12.12
C LEU A 1116 7.56 40.57 -11.42
N LYS A 1117 7.71 41.53 -10.50
CA LYS A 1117 8.95 41.77 -9.73
C LYS A 1117 8.68 41.81 -8.24
N CYS A 1118 9.64 41.31 -7.47
CA CYS A 1118 9.60 41.43 -6.03
C CYS A 1118 9.93 42.86 -5.60
N ARG A 1119 9.30 43.33 -4.52
CA ARG A 1119 9.55 44.67 -3.95
C ARG A 1119 10.43 44.58 -2.72
N LEU A 1120 11.10 45.67 -2.36
CA LEU A 1120 11.91 45.74 -1.14
C LEU A 1120 11.03 45.56 0.12
N ALA A 1121 11.43 44.64 0.99
CA ALA A 1121 10.76 44.34 2.24
C ALA A 1121 10.86 45.54 3.19
N SER A 1122 9.73 45.97 3.76
CA SER A 1122 9.64 47.18 4.60
C SER A 1122 9.82 48.50 3.85
N GLY A 1123 9.57 48.53 2.54
CA GLY A 1123 9.39 49.78 1.80
C GLY A 1123 8.19 50.56 2.36
N CYS A 1124 8.41 51.34 3.40
CA CYS A 1124 7.46 52.38 3.81
C CYS A 1124 7.25 53.27 2.60
N VAL A 1125 6.00 53.38 2.14
CA VAL A 1125 5.59 54.62 1.49
C VAL A 1125 5.74 55.67 2.60
N LEU A 1126 6.87 56.38 2.59
CA LEU A 1126 6.99 57.63 3.33
C LEU A 1126 5.86 58.50 2.79
N TYR A 1127 4.71 58.54 3.47
CA TYR A 1127 3.75 59.60 3.25
C TYR A 1127 4.52 60.88 3.56
N PRO A 1128 4.84 61.72 2.58
CA PRO A 1128 5.47 62.96 2.91
C PRO A 1128 4.42 63.72 3.71
N SER A 1129 4.68 63.90 5.01
CA SER A 1129 3.76 64.63 5.85
C SER A 1129 3.63 66.03 5.23
N LEU A 1130 2.40 66.47 4.98
CA LEU A 1130 2.12 67.81 4.44
C LEU A 1130 2.83 68.90 5.26
N LEU A 1131 3.02 68.65 6.56
CA LEU A 1131 3.82 69.46 7.46
C LEU A 1131 5.30 69.53 7.05
N LEU A 1132 5.96 68.41 6.78
CA LEU A 1132 7.37 68.36 6.35
C LEU A 1132 7.59 69.03 4.99
N ILE A 1133 6.69 68.79 4.02
CA ILE A 1133 6.73 69.49 2.72
C ILE A 1133 6.51 70.99 2.93
N SER A 1134 5.53 71.38 3.74
CA SER A 1134 5.25 72.81 4.00
C SER A 1134 6.43 73.49 4.72
N CYS A 1135 7.09 72.80 5.66
CA CYS A 1135 8.26 73.31 6.35
C CYS A 1135 9.45 73.46 5.41
N LEU A 1136 9.69 72.51 4.49
CA LEU A 1136 10.74 72.60 3.47
C LEU A 1136 10.46 73.70 2.45
N VAL A 1137 9.21 73.87 2.02
CA VAL A 1137 8.79 74.98 1.14
C VAL A 1137 8.91 76.32 1.87
N CYS A 1138 8.59 76.39 3.16
CA CYS A 1138 8.77 77.59 3.98
C CYS A 1138 10.25 77.90 4.19
N LEU A 1139 11.10 76.90 4.45
CA LEU A 1139 12.55 77.04 4.57
C LEU A 1139 13.19 77.48 3.24
N ALA A 1140 12.75 76.90 2.12
CA ALA A 1140 13.18 77.30 0.79
C ALA A 1140 12.75 78.74 0.48
N ARG A 1141 11.53 79.14 0.85
CA ARG A 1141 11.10 80.55 0.76
C ARG A 1141 11.88 81.47 1.69
N PHE A 1142 12.20 81.04 2.90
CA PHE A 1142 12.97 81.83 3.86
C PHE A 1142 14.42 82.02 3.40
N LEU A 1143 15.02 81.00 2.77
CA LEU A 1143 16.36 81.06 2.18
C LEU A 1143 16.36 81.91 0.89
N ALA A 1144 15.31 81.84 0.07
CA ALA A 1144 15.15 82.67 -1.12
C ALA A 1144 14.83 84.15 -0.83
N LEU A 1145 14.34 84.48 0.37
CA LEU A 1145 14.16 85.86 0.85
C LEU A 1145 15.42 86.43 1.52
N ARG A 1146 16.46 85.60 1.71
CA ARG A 1146 17.73 85.98 2.34
C ARG A 1146 18.88 86.15 1.34
N TRP A 1147 18.65 85.78 0.08
CA TRP A 1147 19.40 86.18 -1.11
C TRP A 1147 18.64 87.30 -1.82
#